data_AF-A0A1S1NNY6-F1
#
_entry.id   AF-A0A1S1NNY6-F1
#
_cell.length_a   1.000
_cell.length_b   1.000
_cell.length_c   1.000
_cell.angle_alpha   90.00
_cell.angle_beta   90.00
_cell.angle_gamma   90.00
#
_symmetry.space_group_name_H-M   'P 1'
#
loop_
_entity.id
_entity.type
_entity.pdbx_description
1 polymer ?
#
loop_
_entity_poly.entity_id
_entity_poly.type
_entity_poly.pdbx_seq_one_letter_code
_entity_poly.pdbx_strand_id
1 'polypeptide(L)'
;MDTSRDHDNTPVLIVGGSLVGLSAAVFLAWHRVPTVLVERHTGSSVHPRAIGYTTRTLELFRSVGIEVPRSVERGGPPRRARVESLAGAWHEEYPWTPHAQGGSPDDFSPVHGTAIAQDRLESLLRARAIELGADLRLGTKLIAFDQDDDGVTAVLNRGDDGSQYRMRADYLVAADGGSSTIRNTLGIGRGGRGLLSVQRSILFRAPLQDYLRHGVVQFEIDHADLKAFLTTYSDGRWVLMLGDDTERTEDEQRAVVRQAVGRSNVPIDLITTGRWELAAAIADQFSYGRVFLAGDAAHQLPPNRGGYGANTGIEDAHNLSWKLAAVLGGTSRPELLDTYDSERRPIAWLRHDQLFARADYKAFLDAPESAVPIIDDTAMELGQLYRSAALPETGADLPPARRPDQWTGQPGTRAPHLWLDTTAHRSLLDEFGRGWVLVSDDHAWELAAARATAELGVSAAFTHIDAATAPDAAAQFRIAYGLGPGGAALIRPDGYVAWRARTPPTSRTAALTAALQTAAMGFSPLSRRLRRLEDIQAITDLTARYADATNQWNGKKLTLDAIPHLFVADASVEIPGSPATHGAAAIATELPAATAAVSFAMHTFLNPAITIDGDAATGTWLMWVASIIDNDRGAAYLSADLTYTRTPAGWRIQTVSIRDGMRLSAR
;
A
#
# COMPACT_ATOMS: atom_id res chain seq x y z
N MET A 1 12.38 8.81 -35.21
CA MET A 1 12.20 9.29 -33.83
C MET A 1 10.78 8.90 -33.46
N ASP A 2 10.64 7.85 -32.68
CA ASP A 2 9.38 7.19 -32.34
C ASP A 2 9.04 7.51 -30.88
N THR A 3 7.85 8.10 -30.63
CA THR A 3 7.43 8.62 -29.32
C THR A 3 6.14 7.99 -28.81
N SER A 4 5.74 6.80 -29.28
CA SER A 4 4.58 6.08 -28.71
C SER A 4 5.00 4.81 -27.97
N ARG A 5 5.54 4.95 -26.76
CA ARG A 5 5.59 3.84 -25.79
C ARG A 5 4.35 3.91 -24.90
N ASP A 6 3.65 2.78 -24.79
CA ASP A 6 2.53 2.42 -23.93
C ASP A 6 2.45 3.12 -22.56
N HIS A 7 1.75 4.26 -22.46
CA HIS A 7 1.53 4.99 -21.19
C HIS A 7 0.09 4.91 -20.65
N ASP A 8 -0.75 4.05 -21.24
CA ASP A 8 -2.20 4.02 -21.01
C ASP A 8 -2.66 2.89 -20.08
N ASN A 9 -1.76 2.04 -19.57
CA ASN A 9 -2.11 0.94 -18.65
C ASN A 9 -1.28 1.00 -17.34
N THR A 10 -1.89 0.67 -16.21
CA THR A 10 -1.19 0.54 -14.92
C THR A 10 -1.87 -0.48 -13.99
N PRO A 11 -1.15 -1.26 -13.17
CA PRO A 11 -1.80 -2.13 -12.19
C PRO A 11 -2.69 -1.38 -11.20
N VAL A 12 -2.24 -0.22 -10.70
CA VAL A 12 -3.01 0.59 -9.74
C VAL A 12 -3.02 2.06 -10.14
N LEU A 13 -4.22 2.61 -10.30
CA LEU A 13 -4.46 4.04 -10.44
C LEU A 13 -4.88 4.64 -9.09
N ILE A 14 -4.14 5.62 -8.58
CA ILE A 14 -4.50 6.40 -7.40
C ILE A 14 -5.05 7.75 -7.84
N VAL A 15 -6.20 8.14 -7.30
CA VAL A 15 -6.83 9.45 -7.59
C VAL A 15 -6.81 10.30 -6.33
N GLY A 16 -6.04 11.40 -6.38
CA GLY A 16 -5.79 12.31 -5.26
C GLY A 16 -4.34 12.20 -4.77
N GLY A 17 -3.61 13.33 -4.74
CA GLY A 17 -2.19 13.45 -4.41
C GLY A 17 -1.90 14.22 -3.13
N SER A 18 -2.81 14.14 -2.17
CA SER A 18 -2.61 14.59 -0.79
C SER A 18 -1.95 13.46 0.04
N LEU A 19 -1.84 13.63 1.36
CA LEU A 19 -1.21 12.69 2.30
C LEU A 19 -1.52 11.21 2.06
N VAL A 20 -2.81 10.87 1.94
CA VAL A 20 -3.28 9.48 1.84
C VAL A 20 -2.92 8.87 0.49
N GLY A 21 -3.18 9.56 -0.61
CA GLY A 21 -2.84 9.07 -1.94
C GLY A 21 -1.32 8.98 -2.15
N LEU A 22 -0.56 9.96 -1.67
CA LEU A 22 0.91 9.89 -1.69
C LEU A 22 1.45 8.75 -0.84
N SER A 23 0.84 8.48 0.31
CA SER A 23 1.20 7.32 1.15
C SER A 23 0.88 6.01 0.44
N ALA A 24 -0.27 5.89 -0.23
CA ALA A 24 -0.60 4.73 -1.07
C ALA A 24 0.43 4.53 -2.19
N ALA A 25 0.86 5.61 -2.86
CA ALA A 25 1.90 5.55 -3.89
C ALA A 25 3.23 5.05 -3.33
N VAL A 26 3.66 5.56 -2.16
CA VAL A 26 4.88 5.09 -1.46
C VAL A 26 4.78 3.61 -1.11
N PHE A 27 3.69 3.18 -0.48
CA PHE A 27 3.55 1.79 -0.01
C PHE A 27 3.42 0.80 -1.17
N LEU A 28 2.66 1.13 -2.21
CA LEU A 28 2.57 0.28 -3.42
C LEU A 28 3.92 0.17 -4.13
N ALA A 29 4.63 1.29 -4.31
CA ALA A 29 5.95 1.29 -4.92
C ALA A 29 6.99 0.54 -4.05
N TRP A 30 6.88 0.64 -2.72
CA TRP A 30 7.71 -0.16 -1.78
C TRP A 30 7.53 -1.67 -1.95
N HIS A 31 6.30 -2.11 -2.25
CA HIS A 31 5.97 -3.48 -2.62
C HIS A 31 6.19 -3.79 -4.11
N ARG A 32 6.81 -2.88 -4.87
CA ARG A 32 7.12 -3.01 -6.31
C ARG A 32 5.89 -3.18 -7.19
N VAL A 33 4.76 -2.57 -6.81
CA VAL A 33 3.57 -2.49 -7.67
C VAL A 33 3.68 -1.24 -8.55
N PRO A 34 3.76 -1.38 -9.88
CA PRO A 34 3.71 -0.22 -10.78
C PRO A 34 2.41 0.55 -10.56
N THR A 35 2.54 1.85 -10.32
CA THR A 35 1.43 2.69 -9.85
C THR A 35 1.49 4.05 -10.51
N VAL A 36 0.34 4.54 -10.98
CA VAL A 36 0.15 5.93 -11.42
C VAL A 36 -0.72 6.65 -10.40
N LEU A 37 -0.28 7.81 -9.94
CA LEU A 37 -1.08 8.73 -9.13
C LEU A 37 -1.44 9.96 -9.97
N VAL A 38 -2.71 10.35 -9.96
CA VAL A 38 -3.20 11.58 -10.58
C VAL A 38 -3.68 12.57 -9.52
N GLU A 39 -3.30 13.84 -9.66
CA GLU A 39 -3.72 14.93 -8.78
C GLU A 39 -4.07 16.16 -9.62
N ARG A 40 -5.25 16.73 -9.38
CA ARG A 40 -5.76 17.87 -10.16
C ARG A 40 -4.97 19.16 -9.93
N HIS A 41 -4.35 19.32 -8.77
CA HIS A 41 -3.51 20.46 -8.43
C HIS A 41 -2.06 20.23 -8.87
N THR A 42 -1.34 21.32 -9.17
CA THR A 42 0.07 21.27 -9.59
C THR A 42 1.05 21.16 -8.41
N GLY A 43 0.55 21.18 -7.18
CA GLY A 43 1.34 21.06 -5.97
C GLY A 43 0.47 20.96 -4.72
N SER A 44 1.14 20.85 -3.56
CA SER A 44 0.52 20.83 -2.24
C SER A 44 -0.32 22.08 -1.97
N SER A 45 -1.36 21.93 -1.15
CA SER A 45 -2.17 23.06 -0.68
C SER A 45 -1.31 24.10 0.04
N VAL A 46 -1.44 25.37 -0.32
CA VAL A 46 -0.78 26.49 0.37
C VAL A 46 -1.27 26.67 1.81
N HIS A 47 -2.49 26.19 2.11
CA HIS A 47 -3.03 26.09 3.46
C HIS A 47 -2.82 24.67 3.98
N PRO A 48 -1.85 24.41 4.89
CA PRO A 48 -1.67 23.08 5.46
C PRO A 48 -2.87 22.79 6.37
N ARG A 49 -3.38 21.56 6.36
CA ARG A 49 -4.55 21.19 7.18
C ARG A 49 -4.11 20.37 8.39
N ALA A 50 -3.40 19.27 8.15
CA ALA A 50 -2.87 18.40 9.20
C ALA A 50 -1.49 18.87 9.70
N ILE A 51 -1.21 18.62 10.98
CA ILE A 51 0.08 18.92 11.63
C ILE A 51 0.59 17.73 12.46
N GLY A 52 -0.29 17.08 13.24
CA GLY A 52 0.09 15.98 14.13
C GLY A 52 0.04 14.60 13.47
N TYR A 53 1.15 13.88 13.53
CA TYR A 53 1.24 12.49 13.06
C TYR A 53 1.60 11.57 14.23
N THR A 54 0.85 10.48 14.34
CA THR A 54 0.96 9.53 15.43
C THR A 54 2.23 8.69 15.32
N THR A 55 2.61 8.07 16.43
CA THR A 55 3.67 7.05 16.50
C THR A 55 3.44 5.95 15.48
N ARG A 56 2.19 5.48 15.34
CA ARG A 56 1.87 4.46 14.33
C ARG A 56 2.22 4.92 12.93
N THR A 57 1.81 6.13 12.53
CA THR A 57 2.13 6.69 11.20
C THR A 57 3.64 6.76 10.96
N LEU A 58 4.41 7.14 11.98
CA LEU A 58 5.86 7.23 11.85
C LEU A 58 6.55 5.87 11.78
N GLU A 59 5.99 4.82 12.37
CA GLU A 59 6.46 3.44 12.13
C GLU A 59 6.31 3.06 10.65
N LEU A 60 5.16 3.39 10.06
CA LEU A 60 4.88 3.08 8.65
C LEU A 60 5.85 3.83 7.73
N PHE A 61 6.18 5.07 8.06
CA PHE A 61 7.16 5.85 7.29
C PHE A 61 8.59 5.36 7.51
N ARG A 62 8.95 4.99 8.74
CA ARG A 62 10.24 4.36 9.04
C ARG A 62 10.43 3.08 8.24
N SER A 63 9.43 2.21 8.15
CA SER A 63 9.54 0.92 7.44
C SER A 63 9.80 1.07 5.93
N VAL A 64 9.51 2.24 5.36
CA VAL A 64 9.78 2.56 3.96
C VAL A 64 10.93 3.57 3.78
N GLY A 65 11.69 3.87 4.84
CA GLY A 65 12.86 4.74 4.80
C GLY A 65 12.57 6.24 4.73
N ILE A 66 11.40 6.68 5.21
CA ILE A 66 11.08 8.10 5.35
C ILE A 66 11.39 8.53 6.78
N GLU A 67 12.38 9.41 6.92
CA GLU A 67 12.67 10.08 8.17
C GLU A 67 11.87 11.38 8.27
N VAL A 68 10.92 11.43 9.18
CA VAL A 68 10.17 12.65 9.46
C VAL A 68 10.91 13.45 10.54
N PRO A 69 11.27 14.71 10.28
CA PRO A 69 11.93 15.55 11.28
C PRO A 69 11.11 15.64 12.57
N ARG A 70 11.79 15.54 13.71
CA ARG A 70 11.19 15.85 15.00
C ARG A 70 10.88 17.34 15.06
N SER A 71 9.70 17.68 15.58
CA SER A 71 9.37 19.06 15.92
C SER A 71 10.40 19.59 16.93
N VAL A 72 10.91 20.80 16.71
CA VAL A 72 11.80 21.46 17.65
C VAL A 72 10.95 22.06 18.78
N GLU A 73 10.70 21.29 19.82
CA GLU A 73 9.97 21.74 21.01
C GLU A 73 10.81 22.74 21.81
N ARG A 74 10.67 24.03 21.50
CA ARG A 74 11.26 25.09 22.33
C ARG A 74 10.42 25.27 23.59
N GLY A 75 10.88 24.71 24.71
CA GLY A 75 10.33 25.01 26.04
C GLY A 75 9.47 23.92 26.69
N GLY A 76 9.54 22.67 26.22
CA GLY A 76 8.85 21.52 26.81
C GLY A 76 7.70 20.98 25.94
N PRO A 77 6.97 19.95 26.42
CA PRO A 77 5.88 19.33 25.67
C PRO A 77 4.80 20.35 25.31
N PRO A 78 4.06 20.15 24.20
CA PRO A 78 3.07 21.11 23.73
C PRO A 78 1.98 21.37 24.76
N ARG A 79 1.70 22.65 25.00
CA ARG A 79 0.65 23.14 25.91
C ARG A 79 -0.35 24.00 25.15
N ARG A 80 -1.53 24.13 25.74
CA ARG A 80 -2.59 25.02 25.28
C ARG A 80 -2.87 26.06 26.36
N ALA A 81 -3.24 27.27 25.93
CA ALA A 81 -3.68 28.33 26.83
C ALA A 81 -5.06 28.88 26.40
N ARG A 82 -5.91 29.21 27.38
CA ARG A 82 -7.08 30.06 27.17
C ARG A 82 -6.71 31.49 27.53
N VAL A 83 -6.82 32.39 26.57
CA VAL A 83 -6.35 33.77 26.67
C VAL A 83 -7.38 34.73 26.11
N GLU A 84 -7.48 35.94 26.65
CA GLU A 84 -8.28 37.00 26.04
C GLU A 84 -7.71 37.38 24.67
N SER A 85 -6.39 37.53 24.58
CA SER A 85 -5.59 37.68 23.37
C SER A 85 -4.15 37.32 23.69
N LEU A 86 -3.28 37.12 22.69
CA LEU A 86 -1.87 36.77 22.97
C LEU A 86 -1.18 37.80 23.88
N ALA A 87 -1.40 39.09 23.65
CA ALA A 87 -0.86 40.20 24.44
C ALA A 87 -1.70 40.59 25.67
N GLY A 88 -2.88 40.00 25.85
CA GLY A 88 -3.84 40.33 26.90
C GLY A 88 -3.74 39.43 28.12
N ALA A 89 -4.86 39.24 28.82
CA ALA A 89 -4.92 38.37 29.98
C ALA A 89 -4.85 36.88 29.59
N TRP A 90 -4.08 36.10 30.36
CA TRP A 90 -4.00 34.64 30.25
C TRP A 90 -4.79 34.02 31.39
N HIS A 91 -5.83 33.26 31.06
CA HIS A 91 -6.78 32.73 32.04
C HIS A 91 -6.35 31.36 32.55
N GLU A 92 -6.00 30.45 31.65
CA GLU A 92 -5.66 29.06 31.98
C GLU A 92 -4.55 28.56 31.05
N GLU A 93 -3.66 27.72 31.57
CA GLU A 93 -2.72 26.93 30.78
C GLU A 93 -2.82 25.47 31.19
N TYR A 94 -2.88 24.57 30.21
CA TYR A 94 -3.02 23.15 30.47
C TYR A 94 -2.26 22.32 29.43
N PRO A 95 -1.81 21.10 29.80
CA PRO A 95 -1.09 20.23 28.88
C PRO A 95 -2.00 19.82 27.71
N TRP A 96 -1.40 19.67 26.52
CA TRP A 96 -2.14 19.18 25.35
C TRP A 96 -2.76 17.80 25.58
N THR A 97 -1.93 16.88 26.05
CA THR A 97 -2.31 15.50 26.37
C THR A 97 -2.48 15.40 27.90
N PRO A 98 -3.64 14.94 28.40
CA PRO A 98 -3.73 14.49 29.79
C PRO A 98 -2.63 13.44 30.06
N HIS A 99 -2.05 13.42 31.25
CA HIS A 99 -0.98 12.47 31.58
C HIS A 99 -1.40 11.03 31.23
N ALA A 100 -0.67 10.39 30.30
CA ALA A 100 -0.83 8.98 30.00
C ALA A 100 -0.57 8.19 31.29
N GLN A 101 -1.53 7.36 31.71
CA GLN A 101 -1.33 6.50 32.87
C GLN A 101 -0.63 5.20 32.42
N GLY A 102 0.64 5.00 32.79
CA GLY A 102 1.36 3.73 32.71
C GLY A 102 2.12 3.44 31.40
N GLY A 103 3.29 2.80 31.51
CA GLY A 103 4.22 2.47 30.42
C GLY A 103 5.04 3.66 29.93
N SER A 104 6.29 3.46 29.53
CA SER A 104 7.05 4.46 28.77
C SER A 104 6.62 4.37 27.29
N PRO A 105 6.45 5.49 26.56
CA PRO A 105 6.24 5.44 25.10
C PRO A 105 7.28 4.60 24.35
N ASP A 106 8.52 4.56 24.86
CA ASP A 106 9.64 3.75 24.34
C ASP A 106 9.40 2.23 24.44
N ASP A 107 8.51 1.80 25.34
CA ASP A 107 8.18 0.39 25.54
C ASP A 107 7.31 -0.15 24.39
N PHE A 108 6.65 0.73 23.64
CA PHE A 108 5.64 0.34 22.64
C PHE A 108 6.04 0.57 21.19
N SER A 109 7.07 1.40 20.96
CA SER A 109 7.54 1.76 19.61
C SER A 109 8.98 2.30 19.63
N PRO A 110 9.77 2.10 18.56
CA PRO A 110 11.09 2.72 18.42
C PRO A 110 11.04 4.21 18.01
N VAL A 111 9.85 4.74 17.72
CA VAL A 111 9.64 6.13 17.31
C VAL A 111 8.53 6.77 18.14
N HIS A 112 8.37 8.09 18.01
CA HIS A 112 7.29 8.83 18.66
C HIS A 112 6.66 9.80 17.68
N GLY A 113 5.36 10.02 17.84
CA GLY A 113 4.61 11.03 17.11
C GLY A 113 5.29 12.40 17.05
N THR A 114 5.05 13.13 15.97
CA THR A 114 5.66 14.45 15.71
C THR A 114 4.65 15.41 15.10
N ALA A 115 5.00 16.69 15.15
CA ALA A 115 4.24 17.78 14.53
C ALA A 115 5.03 18.33 13.33
N ILE A 116 4.47 18.23 12.12
CA ILE A 116 5.04 18.81 10.90
C ILE A 116 3.90 19.28 9.99
N ALA A 117 4.06 20.44 9.34
CA ALA A 117 3.02 20.92 8.43
C ALA A 117 2.81 19.94 7.26
N GLN A 118 1.54 19.70 6.90
CA GLN A 118 1.14 18.78 5.83
C GLN A 118 1.91 18.97 4.51
N ASP A 119 2.11 20.22 4.07
CA ASP A 119 2.84 20.54 2.84
C ASP A 119 4.31 20.08 2.87
N ARG A 120 4.92 20.05 4.06
CA ARG A 120 6.28 19.53 4.26
C ARG A 120 6.30 18.01 4.23
N LEU A 121 5.35 17.34 4.89
CA LEU A 121 5.26 15.89 4.84
C LEU A 121 4.93 15.38 3.43
N GLU A 122 3.99 16.02 2.73
CA GLU A 122 3.65 15.69 1.33
C GLU A 122 4.87 15.82 0.42
N SER A 123 5.77 16.76 0.69
CA SER A 123 7.01 16.90 -0.06
C SER A 123 7.95 15.70 0.15
N LEU A 124 8.07 15.20 1.39
CA LEU A 124 8.84 13.99 1.71
C LEU A 124 8.23 12.74 1.04
N LEU A 125 6.89 12.61 1.10
CA LEU A 125 6.17 11.50 0.47
C LEU A 125 6.32 11.50 -1.05
N ARG A 126 6.20 12.68 -1.70
CA ARG A 126 6.41 12.82 -3.14
C ARG A 126 7.82 12.39 -3.55
N ALA A 127 8.84 12.89 -2.85
CA ALA A 127 10.22 12.52 -3.13
C ALA A 127 10.43 11.01 -3.01
N ARG A 128 9.91 10.39 -1.94
CA ARG A 128 10.05 8.95 -1.73
C ARG A 128 9.28 8.11 -2.75
N ALA A 129 8.06 8.51 -3.10
CA ALA A 129 7.26 7.81 -4.11
C ALA A 129 7.99 7.77 -5.46
N ILE A 130 8.57 8.90 -5.88
CA ILE A 130 9.36 8.99 -7.12
C ILE A 130 10.61 8.12 -7.04
N GLU A 131 11.35 8.17 -5.92
CA GLU A 131 12.55 7.35 -5.72
C GLU A 131 12.24 5.83 -5.80
N LEU A 132 11.08 5.42 -5.31
CA LEU A 132 10.59 4.04 -5.37
C LEU A 132 10.00 3.65 -6.73
N GLY A 133 9.83 4.61 -7.66
CA GLY A 133 9.38 4.36 -9.04
C GLY A 133 7.89 4.61 -9.32
N ALA A 134 7.17 5.32 -8.46
CA ALA A 134 5.78 5.72 -8.74
C ALA A 134 5.72 6.85 -9.79
N ASP A 135 4.74 6.78 -10.71
CA ASP A 135 4.46 7.84 -11.69
C ASP A 135 3.46 8.85 -11.09
N LEU A 136 3.92 10.05 -10.77
CA LEU A 136 3.09 11.12 -10.18
C LEU A 136 2.71 12.16 -11.24
N ARG A 137 1.43 12.22 -11.61
CA ARG A 137 0.87 13.13 -12.61
C ARG A 137 0.07 14.25 -11.95
N LEU A 138 0.77 15.32 -11.57
CA LEU A 138 0.16 16.56 -11.06
C LEU A 138 -0.53 17.34 -12.19
N GLY A 139 -1.50 18.20 -11.85
CA GLY A 139 -2.33 18.91 -12.83
C GLY A 139 -3.20 17.98 -13.70
N THR A 140 -3.46 16.75 -13.24
CA THR A 140 -4.25 15.74 -13.97
C THR A 140 -5.51 15.40 -13.19
N LYS A 141 -6.67 15.64 -13.79
CA LYS A 141 -7.98 15.45 -13.16
C LYS A 141 -8.68 14.21 -13.70
N LEU A 142 -9.22 13.37 -12.80
CA LEU A 142 -10.20 12.36 -13.17
C LEU A 142 -11.53 13.02 -13.55
N ILE A 143 -12.04 12.71 -14.75
CA ILE A 143 -13.31 13.24 -15.27
C ILE A 143 -14.42 12.21 -15.09
N ALA A 144 -14.15 10.96 -15.46
CA ALA A 144 -15.08 9.84 -15.37
C ALA A 144 -14.29 8.53 -15.24
N PHE A 145 -14.96 7.48 -14.78
CA PHE A 145 -14.42 6.13 -14.82
C PHE A 145 -15.57 5.14 -14.96
N ASP A 146 -15.24 3.94 -15.42
CA ASP A 146 -16.12 2.77 -15.42
C ASP A 146 -15.29 1.53 -15.07
N GLN A 147 -15.93 0.43 -14.64
CA GLN A 147 -15.25 -0.81 -14.33
C GLN A 147 -15.98 -2.03 -14.90
N ASP A 148 -15.19 -3.07 -15.18
CA ASP A 148 -15.66 -4.37 -15.63
C ASP A 148 -14.96 -5.48 -14.83
N ASP A 149 -15.16 -6.74 -15.24
CA ASP A 149 -14.60 -7.89 -14.55
C ASP A 149 -13.07 -7.92 -14.55
N ASP A 150 -12.41 -7.22 -15.48
CA ASP A 150 -10.96 -7.25 -15.70
C ASP A 150 -10.24 -5.99 -15.20
N GLY A 151 -10.93 -4.87 -14.99
CA GLY A 151 -10.26 -3.62 -14.62
C GLY A 151 -11.16 -2.38 -14.54
N VAL A 152 -10.53 -1.23 -14.36
CA VAL A 152 -11.11 0.11 -14.31
C VAL A 152 -10.59 0.93 -15.48
N THR A 153 -11.48 1.55 -16.25
CA THR A 153 -11.14 2.49 -17.32
C THR A 153 -11.40 3.91 -16.85
N ALA A 154 -10.35 4.71 -16.67
CA ALA A 154 -10.41 6.10 -16.25
C ALA A 154 -10.28 7.06 -17.44
N VAL A 155 -11.06 8.13 -17.45
CA VAL A 155 -10.94 9.27 -18.36
C VAL A 155 -10.27 10.41 -17.60
N LEU A 156 -9.07 10.77 -18.04
CA LEU A 156 -8.20 11.74 -17.40
C LEU A 156 -8.06 12.98 -18.28
N ASN A 157 -7.97 14.14 -17.66
CA ASN A 157 -7.71 15.42 -18.31
C ASN A 157 -6.42 16.01 -17.75
N ARG A 158 -5.47 16.36 -18.63
CA ARG A 158 -4.16 16.89 -18.23
C ARG A 158 -4.07 18.38 -18.57
N GLY A 159 -3.86 19.22 -17.55
CA GLY A 159 -3.77 20.66 -17.72
C GLY A 159 -5.11 21.32 -18.06
N ASP A 160 -5.05 22.58 -18.47
CA ASP A 160 -6.26 23.40 -18.69
C ASP A 160 -6.72 23.41 -20.16
N ASP A 161 -6.02 22.72 -21.06
CA ASP A 161 -6.31 22.71 -22.50
C ASP A 161 -7.52 21.86 -22.90
N GLY A 162 -8.11 21.14 -21.94
CA GLY A 162 -9.28 20.31 -22.16
C GLY A 162 -8.97 18.93 -22.76
N SER A 163 -7.71 18.62 -23.07
CA SER A 163 -7.32 17.33 -23.66
C SER A 163 -7.62 16.18 -22.70
N GLN A 164 -8.35 15.17 -23.21
CA GLN A 164 -8.71 13.97 -22.46
C GLN A 164 -8.03 12.75 -23.04
N TYR A 165 -7.58 11.85 -22.17
CA TYR A 165 -7.04 10.55 -22.54
C TYR A 165 -7.60 9.47 -21.62
N ARG A 166 -7.51 8.21 -22.06
CA ARG A 166 -7.97 7.06 -21.28
C ARG A 166 -6.79 6.35 -20.65
N MET A 167 -7.00 5.82 -19.46
CA MET A 167 -6.08 4.93 -18.79
C MET A 167 -6.83 3.71 -18.27
N ARG A 168 -6.31 2.52 -18.56
CA ARG A 168 -6.77 1.26 -17.99
C ARG A 168 -5.96 0.95 -16.73
N ALA A 169 -6.64 0.49 -15.69
CA ALA A 169 -5.99 -0.06 -14.51
C ALA A 169 -6.64 -1.35 -14.01
N ASP A 170 -5.91 -2.19 -13.30
CA ASP A 170 -6.50 -3.39 -12.69
C ASP A 170 -7.34 -3.02 -11.46
N TYR A 171 -6.90 -1.99 -10.72
CA TYR A 171 -7.57 -1.44 -9.55
C TYR A 171 -7.46 0.08 -9.46
N LEU A 172 -8.43 0.71 -8.79
CA LEU A 172 -8.43 2.14 -8.49
C LEU A 172 -8.46 2.39 -6.98
N VAL A 173 -7.57 3.25 -6.47
CA VAL A 173 -7.59 3.77 -5.10
C VAL A 173 -8.10 5.21 -5.11
N ALA A 174 -9.28 5.42 -4.57
CA ALA A 174 -9.93 6.72 -4.44
C ALA A 174 -9.49 7.40 -3.14
N ALA A 175 -8.54 8.33 -3.27
CA ALA A 175 -8.06 9.21 -2.22
C ALA A 175 -8.45 10.68 -2.53
N ASP A 176 -9.60 10.90 -3.18
CA ASP A 176 -10.04 12.17 -3.77
C ASP A 176 -10.77 13.11 -2.77
N GLY A 177 -10.73 12.78 -1.48
CA GLY A 177 -11.13 13.68 -0.38
C GLY A 177 -12.61 13.60 0.02
N GLY A 178 -13.02 14.47 0.95
CA GLY A 178 -14.35 14.41 1.59
C GLY A 178 -15.53 14.47 0.61
N SER A 179 -15.39 15.31 -0.42
CA SER A 179 -16.35 15.46 -1.51
C SER A 179 -16.16 14.43 -2.64
N SER A 180 -15.58 13.25 -2.33
CA SER A 180 -15.22 12.21 -3.28
C SER A 180 -16.26 12.02 -4.39
N THR A 181 -15.86 12.36 -5.60
CA THR A 181 -16.69 12.17 -6.80
C THR A 181 -16.81 10.70 -7.14
N ILE A 182 -15.76 9.92 -6.84
CA ILE A 182 -15.73 8.48 -7.08
C ILE A 182 -16.73 7.75 -6.19
N ARG A 183 -16.70 7.99 -4.87
CA ARG A 183 -17.66 7.41 -3.92
C ARG A 183 -19.10 7.73 -4.34
N ASN A 184 -19.37 8.99 -4.70
CA ASN A 184 -20.71 9.42 -5.10
C ASN A 184 -21.16 8.74 -6.41
N THR A 185 -20.26 8.57 -7.38
CA THR A 185 -20.54 7.90 -8.66
C THR A 185 -20.87 6.41 -8.45
N LEU A 186 -20.19 5.75 -7.50
CA LEU A 186 -20.49 4.37 -7.11
C LEU A 186 -21.79 4.22 -6.30
N GLY A 187 -22.44 5.33 -5.91
CA GLY A 187 -23.64 5.29 -5.08
C GLY A 187 -23.38 4.83 -3.64
N ILE A 188 -22.14 4.90 -3.16
CA ILE A 188 -21.78 4.49 -1.79
C ILE A 188 -22.23 5.58 -0.81
N GLY A 189 -23.15 5.22 0.07
CA GLY A 189 -23.67 6.08 1.13
C GLY A 189 -22.67 6.33 2.27
N ARG A 190 -23.08 7.15 3.24
CA ARG A 190 -22.30 7.44 4.45
C ARG A 190 -23.21 7.49 5.67
N GLY A 191 -22.76 6.86 6.75
CA GLY A 191 -23.31 7.02 8.10
C GLY A 191 -22.50 8.00 8.94
N GLY A 192 -22.92 8.23 10.19
CA GLY A 192 -22.24 9.09 11.16
C GLY A 192 -23.08 10.31 11.56
N ARG A 193 -22.44 11.34 12.11
CA ARG A 193 -23.11 12.58 12.54
C ARG A 193 -23.31 13.60 11.42
N GLY A 194 -22.67 13.42 10.26
CA GLY A 194 -22.79 14.32 9.12
C GLY A 194 -22.03 15.64 9.33
N LEU A 195 -22.56 16.73 8.76
CA LEU A 195 -21.99 18.07 8.89
C LEU A 195 -22.23 18.61 10.31
N LEU A 196 -21.15 18.96 11.01
CA LEU A 196 -21.19 19.51 12.36
C LEU A 196 -21.16 21.04 12.36
N SER A 197 -20.24 21.63 11.60
CA SER A 197 -20.11 23.08 11.46
C SER A 197 -19.35 23.45 10.21
N VAL A 198 -19.43 24.73 9.83
CA VAL A 198 -18.57 25.32 8.80
C VAL A 198 -17.70 26.37 9.47
N GLN A 199 -16.39 26.28 9.23
CA GLN A 199 -15.40 27.17 9.82
C GLN A 199 -14.58 27.83 8.72
N ARG A 200 -14.02 29.00 9.03
CA ARG A 200 -13.05 29.67 8.18
C ARG A 200 -11.73 29.84 8.90
N SER A 201 -10.65 29.84 8.13
CA SER A 201 -9.29 30.00 8.65
C SER A 201 -8.55 31.09 7.90
N ILE A 202 -7.66 31.78 8.61
CA ILE A 202 -6.76 32.80 8.06
C ILE A 202 -5.33 32.33 8.34
N LEU A 203 -4.56 32.06 7.28
CA LEU A 203 -3.15 31.71 7.36
C LEU A 203 -2.30 32.97 7.13
N PHE A 204 -1.37 33.24 8.03
CA PHE A 204 -0.55 34.45 7.98
C PHE A 204 0.84 34.26 8.59
N ARG A 205 1.76 35.21 8.37
CA ARG A 205 3.02 35.34 9.10
C ARG A 205 2.98 36.60 9.95
N ALA A 206 3.49 36.47 11.18
CA ALA A 206 3.67 37.58 12.10
C ALA A 206 4.79 37.25 13.12
N PRO A 207 5.50 38.26 13.65
CA PRO A 207 6.56 38.07 14.65
C PRO A 207 5.96 37.80 16.03
N LEU A 208 5.38 36.61 16.21
CA LEU A 208 4.64 36.22 17.43
C LEU A 208 5.36 35.14 18.25
N GLN A 209 6.59 34.77 17.89
CA GLN A 209 7.30 33.65 18.52
C GLN A 209 7.58 33.86 20.02
N ASP A 210 7.58 35.11 20.49
CA ASP A 210 7.71 35.44 21.91
C ASP A 210 6.56 34.88 22.76
N TYR A 211 5.41 34.57 22.17
CA TYR A 211 4.26 33.98 22.86
C TYR A 211 4.33 32.46 22.96
N LEU A 212 5.28 31.82 22.28
CA LEU A 212 5.51 30.37 22.36
C LEU A 212 6.40 29.97 23.55
N ARG A 213 6.74 30.92 24.42
CA ARG A 213 7.53 30.66 25.63
C ARG A 213 6.78 29.64 26.51
N HIS A 214 7.52 28.78 27.22
CA HIS A 214 6.96 27.73 28.09
C HIS A 214 6.17 26.62 27.36
N GLY A 215 6.40 26.41 26.05
CA GLY A 215 5.85 25.27 25.29
C GLY A 215 4.41 25.44 24.81
N VAL A 216 3.82 26.64 24.91
CA VAL A 216 2.45 26.90 24.46
C VAL A 216 2.42 27.12 22.95
N VAL A 217 1.67 26.29 22.23
CA VAL A 217 1.58 26.33 20.75
C VAL A 217 0.15 26.47 20.22
N GLN A 218 -0.82 26.48 21.14
CA GLN A 218 -2.24 26.63 20.84
C GLN A 218 -2.90 27.58 21.81
N PHE A 219 -3.78 28.42 21.28
CA PHE A 219 -4.45 29.48 22.00
C PHE A 219 -5.95 29.43 21.71
N GLU A 220 -6.75 29.23 22.74
CA GLU A 220 -8.19 29.47 22.73
C GLU A 220 -8.40 30.95 23.06
N ILE A 221 -8.77 31.72 22.03
CA ILE A 221 -9.05 33.15 22.15
C ILE A 221 -10.45 33.31 22.71
N ASP A 222 -10.53 33.92 23.89
CA ASP A 222 -11.74 34.08 24.69
C ASP A 222 -11.97 35.57 25.00
N HIS A 223 -12.15 36.38 23.96
CA HIS A 223 -12.47 37.81 24.07
C HIS A 223 -13.99 38.03 24.01
N ALA A 224 -14.51 39.14 24.55
CA ALA A 224 -15.95 39.45 24.55
C ALA A 224 -16.56 39.37 23.13
N ASP A 225 -15.89 39.98 22.16
CA ASP A 225 -16.34 40.05 20.76
C ASP A 225 -15.68 39.03 19.81
N LEU A 226 -14.80 38.15 20.31
CA LEU A 226 -14.09 37.18 19.46
C LEU A 226 -13.83 35.87 20.22
N LYS A 227 -14.43 34.79 19.72
CA LYS A 227 -14.07 33.42 20.08
C LYS A 227 -13.38 32.78 18.88
N ALA A 228 -12.11 32.40 19.04
CA ALA A 228 -11.32 31.87 17.95
C ALA A 228 -10.26 30.89 18.46
N PHE A 229 -9.68 30.13 17.55
CA PHE A 229 -8.58 29.23 17.86
C PHE A 229 -7.35 29.61 17.04
N LEU A 230 -6.23 29.84 17.71
CA LEU A 230 -4.98 30.27 17.07
C LEU A 230 -3.88 29.24 17.33
N THR A 231 -3.16 28.84 16.29
CA THR A 231 -2.00 27.93 16.42
C THR A 231 -0.91 28.27 15.39
N THR A 232 0.25 27.63 15.54
CA THR A 232 1.46 27.85 14.74
C THR A 232 1.94 26.56 14.10
N TYR A 233 2.54 26.66 12.92
CA TYR A 233 3.26 25.56 12.27
C TYR A 233 4.74 25.51 12.67
N SER A 234 5.18 26.37 13.60
CA SER A 234 6.57 26.48 14.09
C SER A 234 7.61 26.84 13.01
N ASP A 235 7.16 27.30 11.83
CA ASP A 235 7.99 27.78 10.71
C ASP A 235 7.71 29.26 10.36
N GLY A 236 7.13 29.99 11.33
CA GLY A 236 6.72 31.38 11.22
C GLY A 236 5.33 31.58 10.64
N ARG A 237 4.64 30.52 10.19
CA ARG A 237 3.23 30.56 9.81
C ARG A 237 2.32 30.33 11.00
N TRP A 238 1.24 31.08 11.05
CA TRP A 238 0.17 31.02 12.05
C TRP A 238 -1.17 30.85 11.36
N VAL A 239 -2.09 30.14 12.00
CA VAL A 239 -3.46 29.97 11.53
C VAL A 239 -4.45 30.36 12.60
N LEU A 240 -5.33 31.30 12.27
CA LEU A 240 -6.48 31.68 13.09
C LEU A 240 -7.73 31.00 12.52
N MET A 241 -8.38 30.15 13.29
CA MET A 241 -9.62 29.47 12.96
C MET A 241 -10.79 30.18 13.64
N LEU A 242 -11.83 30.42 12.86
CA LEU A 242 -13.04 31.17 13.22
C LEU A 242 -14.24 30.23 13.11
N GLY A 243 -15.10 30.26 14.13
CA GLY A 243 -16.26 29.36 14.23
C GLY A 243 -17.44 29.71 13.33
N ASP A 244 -17.28 30.69 12.42
CA ASP A 244 -18.32 31.17 11.51
C ASP A 244 -17.93 30.98 10.03
N ASP A 245 -18.93 31.01 9.14
CA ASP A 245 -18.75 30.94 7.67
C ASP A 245 -18.78 32.35 7.02
N THR A 246 -18.29 33.38 7.72
CA THR A 246 -18.30 34.75 7.20
C THR A 246 -17.08 35.01 6.33
N GLU A 247 -17.32 35.32 5.06
CA GLU A 247 -16.29 35.80 4.15
C GLU A 247 -15.84 37.21 4.55
N ARG A 248 -14.53 37.42 4.61
CA ARG A 248 -13.92 38.66 5.09
C ARG A 248 -12.96 39.19 4.05
N THR A 249 -12.97 40.50 3.85
CA THR A 249 -11.97 41.25 3.09
C THR A 249 -10.60 41.18 3.77
N GLU A 250 -9.52 41.48 3.06
CA GLU A 250 -8.17 41.45 3.66
C GLU A 250 -8.04 42.39 4.87
N ASP A 251 -8.67 43.56 4.84
CA ASP A 251 -8.64 44.52 5.96
C ASP A 251 -9.35 43.97 7.19
N GLU A 252 -10.51 43.32 7.01
CA GLU A 252 -11.23 42.63 8.08
C GLU A 252 -10.43 41.45 8.63
N GLN A 253 -9.80 40.66 7.76
CA GLN A 253 -8.91 39.57 8.16
C GLN A 253 -7.76 40.09 9.04
N ARG A 254 -7.11 41.18 8.64
CA ARG A 254 -6.05 41.84 9.44
C ARG A 254 -6.58 42.37 10.75
N ALA A 255 -7.77 42.95 10.78
CA ALA A 255 -8.40 43.46 12.00
C ALA A 255 -8.63 42.34 13.01
N VAL A 256 -9.22 41.22 12.57
CA VAL A 256 -9.51 40.06 13.43
C VAL A 256 -8.22 39.40 13.93
N VAL A 257 -7.18 39.29 13.07
CA VAL A 257 -5.86 38.80 13.51
C VAL A 257 -5.23 39.73 14.55
N ARG A 258 -5.28 41.05 14.36
CA ARG A 258 -4.78 42.02 15.36
C ARG A 258 -5.53 41.92 16.68
N GLN A 259 -6.85 41.66 16.64
CA GLN A 259 -7.67 41.45 17.83
C GLN A 259 -7.24 40.17 18.58
N ALA A 260 -7.09 39.04 17.88
CA ALA A 260 -6.61 37.79 18.49
C ALA A 260 -5.20 37.92 19.09
N VAL A 261 -4.34 38.72 18.45
CA VAL A 261 -2.98 39.01 18.95
C VAL A 261 -3.02 40.01 20.13
N GLY A 262 -3.98 40.92 20.17
CA GLY A 262 -4.04 42.01 21.16
C GLY A 262 -3.06 43.16 20.86
N ARG A 263 -2.59 43.31 19.62
CA ARG A 263 -1.68 44.39 19.20
C ARG A 263 -2.16 45.06 17.92
N SER A 264 -2.34 46.38 17.95
CA SER A 264 -2.79 47.16 16.78
C SER A 264 -1.73 47.31 15.68
N ASN A 265 -0.44 47.41 16.05
CA ASN A 265 0.67 47.69 15.14
C ASN A 265 1.57 46.48 14.82
N VAL A 266 1.05 45.25 14.89
CA VAL A 266 1.81 44.05 14.49
C VAL A 266 1.85 43.93 12.95
N PRO A 267 3.03 43.72 12.33
CA PRO A 267 3.10 43.43 10.90
C PRO A 267 2.52 42.05 10.62
N ILE A 268 1.55 41.99 9.72
CA ILE A 268 0.86 40.76 9.32
C ILE A 268 1.08 40.61 7.82
N ASP A 269 1.60 39.45 7.42
CA ASP A 269 1.66 39.03 6.03
C ASP A 269 0.59 37.96 5.82
N LEU A 270 -0.50 38.29 5.13
CA LEU A 270 -1.59 37.35 4.86
C LEU A 270 -1.15 36.41 3.74
N ILE A 271 -1.28 35.10 3.97
CA ILE A 271 -0.90 34.10 2.97
C ILE A 271 -2.14 33.65 2.20
N THR A 272 -3.17 33.16 2.89
CA THR A 272 -4.39 32.63 2.28
C THR A 272 -5.48 32.42 3.33
N THR A 273 -6.69 32.11 2.88
CA THR A 273 -7.82 31.71 3.75
C THR A 273 -8.32 30.32 3.39
N GLY A 274 -8.86 29.61 4.37
CA GLY A 274 -9.55 28.33 4.16
C GLY A 274 -11.02 28.42 4.54
N ARG A 275 -11.86 27.63 3.88
CA ARG A 275 -13.20 27.27 4.32
C ARG A 275 -13.22 25.77 4.54
N TRP A 276 -13.74 25.33 5.69
CA TRP A 276 -13.77 23.93 6.05
C TRP A 276 -15.14 23.51 6.57
N GLU A 277 -15.68 22.48 5.95
CA GLU A 277 -16.83 21.73 6.44
C GLU A 277 -16.35 20.65 7.41
N LEU A 278 -16.60 20.89 8.69
CA LEU A 278 -16.33 19.95 9.75
C LEU A 278 -17.39 18.86 9.71
N ALA A 279 -17.04 17.67 9.23
CA ALA A 279 -17.97 16.56 9.09
C ALA A 279 -17.44 15.29 9.75
N ALA A 280 -18.34 14.52 10.34
CA ALA A 280 -18.11 13.18 10.86
C ALA A 280 -18.95 12.17 10.09
N ALA A 281 -18.34 11.51 9.11
CA ALA A 281 -19.06 10.62 8.20
C ALA A 281 -18.19 9.44 7.78
N ILE A 282 -18.72 8.23 7.82
CA ILE A 282 -18.03 6.99 7.43
C ILE A 282 -18.80 6.37 6.26
N ALA A 283 -18.11 6.02 5.18
CA ALA A 283 -18.68 5.31 4.05
C ALA A 283 -19.24 3.95 4.46
N ASP A 284 -20.36 3.55 3.86
CA ASP A 284 -21.02 2.28 4.20
C ASP A 284 -20.17 1.07 3.78
N GLN A 285 -19.32 1.26 2.77
CA GLN A 285 -18.35 0.29 2.27
C GLN A 285 -17.06 1.01 1.85
N PHE A 286 -15.91 0.40 2.10
CA PHE A 286 -14.60 0.92 1.70
C PHE A 286 -14.09 0.30 0.39
N SER A 287 -14.76 -0.74 -0.11
CA SER A 287 -14.46 -1.38 -1.40
C SER A 287 -15.74 -1.64 -2.19
N TYR A 288 -15.65 -1.50 -3.52
CA TYR A 288 -16.72 -1.85 -4.45
C TYR A 288 -16.12 -2.29 -5.79
N GLY A 289 -16.24 -3.59 -6.08
CA GLY A 289 -15.57 -4.20 -7.24
C GLY A 289 -14.06 -3.99 -7.15
N ARG A 290 -13.50 -3.27 -8.13
CA ARG A 290 -12.07 -2.97 -8.26
C ARG A 290 -11.69 -1.57 -7.74
N VAL A 291 -12.62 -0.89 -7.06
CA VAL A 291 -12.41 0.46 -6.51
C VAL A 291 -12.37 0.44 -4.98
N PHE A 292 -11.35 1.07 -4.41
CA PHE A 292 -11.13 1.15 -2.95
C PHE A 292 -11.11 2.61 -2.50
N LEU A 293 -11.91 2.96 -1.49
CA LEU A 293 -11.94 4.29 -0.88
C LEU A 293 -10.92 4.36 0.26
N ALA A 294 -10.09 5.41 0.32
CA ALA A 294 -9.13 5.63 1.41
C ALA A 294 -9.13 7.08 1.92
N GLY A 295 -8.86 7.25 3.22
CA GLY A 295 -8.82 8.59 3.85
C GLY A 295 -10.17 9.29 3.81
N ASP A 296 -10.17 10.62 3.60
CA ASP A 296 -11.40 11.44 3.59
C ASP A 296 -12.47 10.99 2.58
N ALA A 297 -12.09 10.24 1.53
CA ALA A 297 -13.06 9.62 0.62
C ALA A 297 -13.90 8.54 1.32
N ALA A 298 -13.27 7.78 2.23
CA ALA A 298 -13.86 6.70 3.01
C ALA A 298 -14.40 7.16 4.37
N HIS A 299 -13.72 8.08 5.06
CA HIS A 299 -14.13 8.58 6.37
C HIS A 299 -13.68 10.03 6.58
N GLN A 300 -14.61 10.89 6.96
CA GLN A 300 -14.31 12.22 7.46
C GLN A 300 -14.34 12.17 8.98
N LEU A 301 -13.18 12.39 9.60
CA LEU A 301 -13.01 12.42 11.05
C LEU A 301 -12.59 13.84 11.46
N PRO A 302 -13.43 14.58 12.20
CA PRO A 302 -13.12 15.92 12.70
C PRO A 302 -11.78 16.01 13.46
N PRO A 303 -11.09 17.17 13.44
CA PRO A 303 -9.82 17.36 14.12
C PRO A 303 -9.92 17.13 15.60
N ASN A 304 -8.99 16.37 16.15
CA ASN A 304 -8.97 16.05 17.56
C ASN A 304 -7.53 15.92 18.02
N ARG A 305 -7.35 15.80 19.34
CA ARG A 305 -6.03 15.67 19.96
C ARG A 305 -5.22 14.47 19.43
N GLY A 306 -5.89 13.39 19.01
CA GLY A 306 -5.28 12.19 18.43
C GLY A 306 -5.09 12.24 16.90
N GLY A 307 -5.45 13.35 16.23
CA GLY A 307 -5.17 13.55 14.80
C GLY A 307 -5.77 12.49 13.87
N TYR A 308 -6.92 11.90 14.23
CA TYR A 308 -7.39 10.67 13.58
C TYR A 308 -7.56 10.73 12.07
N GLY A 309 -8.04 11.82 11.46
CA GLY A 309 -8.33 11.86 10.01
C GLY A 309 -7.17 11.41 9.12
N ALA A 310 -6.07 12.18 9.11
CA ALA A 310 -4.91 11.89 8.28
C ALA A 310 -4.24 10.55 8.64
N ASN A 311 -4.06 10.27 9.94
CA ASN A 311 -3.39 9.06 10.41
C ASN A 311 -4.19 7.79 10.06
N THR A 312 -5.52 7.82 10.18
CA THR A 312 -6.38 6.70 9.74
C THR A 312 -6.26 6.47 8.25
N GLY A 313 -6.27 7.54 7.44
CA GLY A 313 -6.12 7.41 5.99
C GLY A 313 -4.77 6.83 5.56
N ILE A 314 -3.68 7.21 6.23
CA ILE A 314 -2.34 6.65 5.96
C ILE A 314 -2.30 5.15 6.31
N GLU A 315 -2.89 4.77 7.43
CA GLU A 315 -3.03 3.36 7.82
C GLU A 315 -3.91 2.56 6.84
N ASP A 316 -4.96 3.17 6.27
CA ASP A 316 -5.78 2.55 5.24
C ASP A 316 -4.95 2.22 4.00
N ALA A 317 -4.18 3.20 3.52
CA ALA A 317 -3.28 3.04 2.39
C ALA A 317 -2.27 1.90 2.65
N HIS A 318 -1.67 1.87 3.83
CA HIS A 318 -0.73 0.83 4.22
C HIS A 318 -1.36 -0.57 4.26
N ASN A 319 -2.56 -0.71 4.86
CA ASN A 319 -3.28 -1.98 4.94
C ASN A 319 -3.68 -2.50 3.55
N LEU A 320 -4.09 -1.62 2.64
CA LEU A 320 -4.51 -1.99 1.29
C LEU A 320 -3.32 -2.36 0.38
N SER A 321 -2.20 -1.64 0.50
CA SER A 321 -1.09 -1.72 -0.47
C SER A 321 -0.46 -3.12 -0.55
N TRP A 322 -0.21 -3.77 0.59
CA TRP A 322 0.36 -5.12 0.58
C TRP A 322 -0.62 -6.17 0.05
N LYS A 323 -1.93 -5.97 0.27
CA LYS A 323 -2.98 -6.87 -0.22
C LYS A 323 -3.10 -6.78 -1.74
N LEU A 324 -3.11 -5.57 -2.28
CA LEU A 324 -3.04 -5.32 -3.73
C LEU A 324 -1.78 -5.96 -4.32
N ALA A 325 -0.62 -5.76 -3.68
CA ALA A 325 0.62 -6.39 -4.13
C ALA A 325 0.55 -7.93 -4.13
N ALA A 326 -0.04 -8.52 -3.10
CA ALA A 326 -0.15 -9.98 -2.99
C ALA A 326 -1.10 -10.58 -4.04
N VAL A 327 -2.20 -9.90 -4.35
CA VAL A 327 -3.17 -10.31 -5.39
C VAL A 327 -2.62 -10.09 -6.79
N LEU A 328 -2.07 -8.91 -7.08
CA LEU A 328 -1.45 -8.60 -8.37
C LEU A 328 -0.22 -9.49 -8.63
N GLY A 329 0.52 -9.85 -7.59
CA GLY A 329 1.64 -10.80 -7.68
C GLY A 329 1.21 -12.28 -7.74
N GLY A 330 -0.09 -12.59 -7.76
CA GLY A 330 -0.61 -13.96 -7.89
C GLY A 330 -0.39 -14.87 -6.68
N THR A 331 0.08 -14.32 -5.55
CA THR A 331 0.32 -15.08 -4.31
C THR A 331 -0.94 -15.25 -3.47
N SER A 332 -1.90 -14.36 -3.64
CA SER A 332 -3.16 -14.33 -2.91
C SER A 332 -4.35 -14.28 -3.87
N ARG A 333 -5.49 -14.83 -3.42
CA ARG A 333 -6.74 -14.71 -4.16
C ARG A 333 -7.39 -13.33 -3.95
N PRO A 334 -8.26 -12.86 -4.89
CA PRO A 334 -8.93 -11.57 -4.78
C PRO A 334 -9.69 -11.34 -3.46
N GLU A 335 -10.19 -12.40 -2.83
CA GLU A 335 -10.91 -12.35 -1.55
C GLU A 335 -10.04 -11.81 -0.39
N LEU A 336 -8.71 -11.75 -0.56
CA LEU A 336 -7.85 -11.01 0.37
C LEU A 336 -8.23 -9.52 0.42
N LEU A 337 -8.62 -8.93 -0.72
CA LEU A 337 -8.99 -7.51 -0.80
C LEU A 337 -10.28 -7.20 -0.04
N ASP A 338 -11.19 -8.16 0.09
CA ASP A 338 -12.41 -8.01 0.90
C ASP A 338 -12.10 -7.73 2.38
N THR A 339 -10.95 -8.21 2.85
CA THR A 339 -10.50 -7.96 4.23
C THR A 339 -10.15 -6.50 4.47
N TYR A 340 -9.97 -5.67 3.44
CA TYR A 340 -9.72 -4.24 3.60
C TYR A 340 -10.91 -3.55 4.29
N ASP A 341 -12.13 -3.76 3.79
CA ASP A 341 -13.33 -3.17 4.39
C ASP A 341 -13.54 -3.71 5.82
N SER A 342 -13.45 -5.03 5.99
CA SER A 342 -13.69 -5.65 7.29
C SER A 342 -12.68 -5.25 8.36
N GLU A 343 -11.44 -4.92 7.96
CA GLU A 343 -10.40 -4.48 8.89
C GLU A 343 -10.43 -2.97 9.14
N ARG A 344 -10.62 -2.13 8.11
CA ARG A 344 -10.43 -0.68 8.23
C ARG A 344 -11.69 0.09 8.57
N ARG A 345 -12.85 -0.30 8.03
CA ARG A 345 -14.11 0.40 8.32
C ARG A 345 -14.49 0.34 9.81
N PRO A 346 -14.34 -0.79 10.53
CA PRO A 346 -14.57 -0.81 11.97
C PRO A 346 -13.61 0.08 12.77
N ILE A 347 -12.37 0.27 12.31
CA ILE A 347 -11.42 1.20 12.95
C ILE A 347 -11.85 2.64 12.75
N ALA A 348 -12.36 2.98 11.56
CA ALA A 348 -12.92 4.30 11.30
C ALA A 348 -14.14 4.58 12.20
N TRP A 349 -15.03 3.61 12.39
CA TRP A 349 -16.13 3.69 13.36
C TRP A 349 -15.67 3.79 14.81
N LEU A 350 -14.67 3.00 15.21
CA LEU A 350 -14.10 3.08 16.55
C LEU A 350 -13.55 4.49 16.84
N ARG A 351 -12.82 5.07 15.89
CA ARG A 351 -12.29 6.44 15.99
C ARG A 351 -13.40 7.48 15.99
N HIS A 352 -14.42 7.30 15.14
CA HIS A 352 -15.64 8.11 15.16
C HIS A 352 -16.29 8.11 16.55
N ASP A 353 -16.53 6.95 17.14
CA ASP A 353 -17.25 6.86 18.41
C ASP A 353 -16.42 7.43 19.58
N GLN A 354 -15.11 7.21 19.55
CA GLN A 354 -14.20 7.79 20.54
C GLN A 354 -14.08 9.31 20.45
N LEU A 355 -14.20 9.90 19.25
CA LEU A 355 -14.26 11.37 19.09
C LEU A 355 -15.39 11.94 19.94
N PHE A 356 -16.59 11.41 19.78
CA PHE A 356 -17.79 11.89 20.46
C PHE A 356 -17.89 11.44 21.93
N ALA A 357 -17.13 10.42 22.35
CA ALA A 357 -16.99 10.07 23.77
C ALA A 357 -16.19 11.11 24.57
N ARG A 358 -15.33 11.88 23.90
CA ARG A 358 -14.35 12.79 24.52
C ARG A 358 -14.85 14.22 24.59
N ALA A 359 -14.29 14.97 25.55
CA ALA A 359 -14.70 16.34 25.86
C ALA A 359 -14.71 17.27 24.63
N ASP A 360 -13.75 17.10 23.72
CA ASP A 360 -13.58 17.96 22.53
C ASP A 360 -14.84 18.01 21.63
N TYR A 361 -15.67 16.95 21.62
CA TYR A 361 -16.87 16.87 20.78
C TYR A 361 -18.18 16.62 21.56
N LYS A 362 -18.15 16.69 22.90
CA LYS A 362 -19.37 16.55 23.73
C LYS A 362 -20.46 17.57 23.39
N ALA A 363 -20.07 18.78 22.96
CA ALA A 363 -21.01 19.84 22.57
C ALA A 363 -21.87 19.48 21.34
N PHE A 364 -21.49 18.46 20.57
CA PHE A 364 -22.21 17.97 19.40
C PHE A 364 -23.04 16.71 19.69
N LEU A 365 -23.20 16.34 20.96
CA LEU A 365 -24.06 15.23 21.39
C LEU A 365 -25.48 15.72 21.70
N ASP A 366 -26.48 14.91 21.35
CA ASP A 366 -27.88 15.15 21.72
C ASP A 366 -28.14 14.90 23.22
N ALA A 367 -27.24 14.15 23.88
CA ALA A 367 -27.30 13.81 25.29
C ALA A 367 -26.08 14.36 26.04
N PRO A 368 -26.20 14.68 27.35
CA PRO A 368 -25.14 15.29 28.13
C PRO A 368 -23.89 14.41 28.29
N GLU A 369 -24.02 13.08 28.13
CA GLU A 369 -22.92 12.13 28.18
C GLU A 369 -23.03 11.07 27.08
N SER A 370 -21.88 10.63 26.56
CA SER A 370 -21.80 9.51 25.63
C SER A 370 -21.85 8.19 26.39
N ALA A 371 -22.64 7.22 25.89
CA ALA A 371 -22.65 5.85 26.41
C ALA A 371 -21.40 5.04 25.99
N VAL A 372 -20.55 5.59 25.12
CA VAL A 372 -19.33 4.94 24.64
C VAL A 372 -18.23 5.11 25.70
N PRO A 373 -17.68 4.01 26.26
CA PRO A 373 -16.57 4.10 27.19
C PRO A 373 -15.33 4.70 26.52
N ILE A 374 -14.65 5.63 27.20
CA ILE A 374 -13.40 6.20 26.70
C ILE A 374 -12.31 5.13 26.76
N ILE A 375 -11.67 4.89 25.62
CA ILE A 375 -10.53 3.98 25.46
C ILE A 375 -9.25 4.81 25.54
N ASP A 376 -8.20 4.26 26.17
CA ASP A 376 -6.88 4.87 26.28
C ASP A 376 -6.30 5.35 24.93
N ASP A 377 -5.56 6.47 24.93
CA ASP A 377 -4.98 7.04 23.71
C ASP A 377 -3.97 6.11 23.05
N THR A 378 -3.12 5.45 23.84
CA THR A 378 -2.14 4.48 23.34
C THR A 378 -2.83 3.26 22.75
N ALA A 379 -3.95 2.82 23.35
CA ALA A 379 -4.79 1.77 22.78
C ALA A 379 -5.41 2.19 21.44
N MET A 380 -5.92 3.43 21.36
CA MET A 380 -6.50 4.00 20.15
C MET A 380 -5.48 4.29 19.04
N GLU A 381 -4.20 4.35 19.37
CA GLU A 381 -3.10 4.61 18.45
C GLU A 381 -2.40 3.34 17.98
N LEU A 382 -2.00 2.46 18.91
CA LEU A 382 -1.13 1.30 18.65
C LEU A 382 -1.81 -0.05 18.89
N GLY A 383 -3.03 -0.05 19.42
CA GLY A 383 -3.62 -1.18 20.11
C GLY A 383 -4.94 -1.68 19.52
N GLN A 384 -5.28 -1.30 18.30
CA GLN A 384 -6.55 -1.70 17.68
C GLN A 384 -6.51 -3.16 17.20
N LEU A 385 -7.67 -3.81 17.22
CA LEU A 385 -7.85 -5.19 16.80
C LEU A 385 -8.50 -5.26 15.40
N TYR A 386 -7.79 -5.87 14.46
CA TYR A 386 -8.33 -6.23 13.15
C TYR A 386 -9.19 -7.49 13.23
N ARG A 387 -10.26 -7.50 12.44
CA ARG A 387 -11.17 -8.65 12.31
C ARG A 387 -11.46 -8.90 10.83
N SER A 388 -11.23 -10.11 10.37
CA SER A 388 -11.49 -10.49 8.98
C SER A 388 -11.48 -12.00 8.80
N ALA A 389 -11.90 -12.46 7.61
CA ALA A 389 -11.78 -13.86 7.25
C ALA A 389 -10.31 -14.35 7.18
N ALA A 390 -9.34 -13.44 7.06
CA ALA A 390 -7.91 -13.76 7.16
C ALA A 390 -7.42 -13.92 8.61
N LEU A 391 -8.27 -13.61 9.59
CA LEU A 391 -7.98 -13.63 11.03
C LEU A 391 -9.11 -14.35 11.80
N PRO A 392 -9.32 -15.65 11.60
CA PRO A 392 -10.50 -16.35 12.14
C PRO A 392 -10.55 -16.39 13.68
N GLU A 393 -9.43 -16.18 14.38
CA GLU A 393 -9.35 -16.19 15.85
C GLU A 393 -9.77 -14.86 16.50
N THR A 394 -10.22 -13.86 15.74
CA THR A 394 -10.58 -12.52 16.24
C THR A 394 -12.09 -12.39 16.49
N GLY A 395 -12.60 -13.17 17.44
CA GLY A 395 -14.03 -13.18 17.80
C GLY A 395 -14.56 -11.87 18.39
N ALA A 396 -15.89 -11.76 18.53
CA ALA A 396 -16.57 -10.60 19.08
C ALA A 396 -16.28 -10.34 20.57
N ASP A 397 -15.81 -11.35 21.30
CA ASP A 397 -15.53 -11.28 22.74
C ASP A 397 -14.29 -10.46 23.09
N LEU A 398 -13.39 -10.24 22.12
CA LEU A 398 -12.24 -9.37 22.30
C LEU A 398 -12.65 -7.91 22.13
N PRO A 399 -12.17 -6.98 22.98
CA PRO A 399 -12.45 -5.56 22.82
C PRO A 399 -11.82 -5.00 21.53
N PRO A 400 -12.35 -3.89 21.00
CA PRO A 400 -11.89 -3.31 19.74
C PRO A 400 -10.48 -2.71 19.82
N ALA A 401 -10.04 -2.31 21.01
CA ALA A 401 -8.67 -1.86 21.26
C ALA A 401 -8.29 -2.07 22.74
N ARG A 402 -7.00 -2.27 22.99
CA ARG A 402 -6.36 -2.21 24.32
C ARG A 402 -4.94 -1.68 24.18
N ARG A 403 -4.33 -1.26 25.28
CA ARG A 403 -2.92 -0.84 25.21
C ARG A 403 -2.03 -2.02 24.78
N PRO A 404 -0.89 -1.75 24.13
CA PRO A 404 0.03 -2.81 23.70
C PRO A 404 0.43 -3.79 24.81
N ASP A 405 0.66 -3.32 26.03
CA ASP A 405 1.02 -4.16 27.19
C ASP A 405 -0.14 -4.99 27.77
N GLN A 406 -1.37 -4.69 27.37
CA GLN A 406 -2.56 -5.45 27.73
C GLN A 406 -2.91 -6.52 26.68
N TRP A 407 -2.23 -6.47 25.53
CA TRP A 407 -2.22 -7.54 24.54
C TRP A 407 -1.07 -8.51 24.81
N THR A 408 -1.23 -9.73 24.30
CA THR A 408 -0.17 -10.75 24.38
C THR A 408 0.06 -11.36 23.00
N GLY A 409 0.11 -10.53 21.94
CA GLY A 409 0.35 -10.96 20.56
C GLY A 409 -0.66 -11.96 20.02
N GLN A 410 -1.94 -11.80 20.36
CA GLN A 410 -3.01 -12.55 19.72
C GLN A 410 -3.20 -12.14 18.26
N PRO A 411 -3.72 -13.03 17.39
CA PRO A 411 -4.05 -12.66 16.02
C PRO A 411 -4.92 -11.39 15.95
N GLY A 412 -4.67 -10.57 14.93
CA GLY A 412 -5.36 -9.31 14.69
C GLY A 412 -4.83 -8.10 15.46
N THR A 413 -3.86 -8.26 16.37
CA THR A 413 -3.19 -7.12 17.02
C THR A 413 -1.90 -6.74 16.29
N ARG A 414 -1.49 -5.47 16.40
CA ARG A 414 -0.15 -5.03 16.02
C ARG A 414 0.90 -5.89 16.73
N ALA A 415 1.96 -6.27 16.02
CA ALA A 415 3.09 -6.99 16.57
C ALA A 415 3.72 -6.20 17.73
N PRO A 416 3.90 -6.80 18.92
CA PRO A 416 4.61 -6.16 20.03
C PRO A 416 6.02 -5.69 19.63
N HIS A 417 6.35 -4.47 20.07
CA HIS A 417 7.70 -3.91 19.96
C HIS A 417 8.66 -4.66 20.89
N LEU A 418 9.85 -4.96 20.38
CA LEU A 418 10.98 -5.48 21.14
C LEU A 418 12.26 -4.89 20.56
N TRP A 419 13.19 -4.51 21.43
CA TRP A 419 14.52 -4.09 21.00
C TRP A 419 15.35 -5.32 20.60
N LEU A 420 15.82 -5.34 19.35
CA LEU A 420 16.75 -6.35 18.87
C LEU A 420 18.21 -5.94 19.06
N ASP A 421 18.48 -4.63 19.10
CA ASP A 421 19.76 -4.04 19.47
C ASP A 421 19.49 -2.60 19.90
N THR A 422 19.67 -2.31 21.19
CA THR A 422 19.45 -0.96 21.74
C THR A 422 20.52 0.03 21.32
N THR A 423 21.74 -0.44 21.04
CA THR A 423 22.88 0.38 20.60
C THR A 423 22.71 0.83 19.16
N ALA A 424 22.26 -0.07 18.29
CA ALA A 424 21.98 0.22 16.89
C ALA A 424 20.57 0.79 16.66
N HIS A 425 19.76 0.95 17.72
CA HIS A 425 18.35 1.34 17.63
C HIS A 425 17.55 0.48 16.64
N ARG A 426 17.75 -0.84 16.68
CA ARG A 426 17.04 -1.81 15.84
C ARG A 426 15.89 -2.44 16.61
N SER A 427 14.68 -2.29 16.09
CA SER A 427 13.46 -2.86 16.63
C SER A 427 13.07 -4.13 15.86
N LEU A 428 12.37 -5.05 16.52
CA LEU A 428 11.70 -6.18 15.84
C LEU A 428 10.71 -5.70 14.78
N LEU A 429 10.13 -4.50 14.96
CA LEU A 429 9.22 -3.92 13.98
C LEU A 429 9.91 -3.58 12.65
N ASP A 430 11.23 -3.38 12.67
CA ASP A 430 12.02 -3.09 11.47
C ASP A 430 12.17 -4.32 10.55
N GLU A 431 11.85 -5.52 11.04
CA GLU A 431 11.86 -6.77 10.27
C GLU A 431 10.61 -6.92 9.40
N PHE A 432 9.56 -6.11 9.64
CA PHE A 432 8.27 -6.19 8.95
C PHE A 432 8.17 -5.17 7.80
N GLY A 433 7.06 -5.18 7.05
CA GLY A 433 6.79 -4.18 6.01
C GLY A 433 7.05 -4.61 4.57
N ARG A 434 7.76 -5.72 4.32
CA ARG A 434 7.97 -6.24 2.95
C ARG A 434 7.16 -7.48 2.61
N GLY A 435 7.08 -8.42 3.54
CA GLY A 435 6.47 -9.74 3.32
C GLY A 435 6.08 -10.37 4.65
N TRP A 436 5.75 -11.66 4.60
CA TRP A 436 5.42 -12.41 5.81
C TRP A 436 6.69 -12.70 6.62
N VAL A 437 6.59 -12.64 7.94
CA VAL A 437 7.71 -12.95 8.84
C VAL A 437 7.23 -13.91 9.92
N LEU A 438 7.95 -15.01 10.08
CA LEU A 438 7.79 -15.95 11.18
C LEU A 438 8.84 -15.64 12.25
N VAL A 439 8.39 -15.34 13.46
CA VAL A 439 9.27 -15.02 14.60
C VAL A 439 9.21 -16.16 15.62
N SER A 440 10.37 -16.64 16.07
CA SER A 440 10.47 -17.68 17.11
C SER A 440 11.81 -17.65 17.85
N ASP A 441 11.86 -18.22 19.04
CA ASP A 441 13.08 -18.52 19.80
C ASP A 441 13.63 -19.94 19.53
N ASP A 442 13.09 -20.63 18.52
CA ASP A 442 13.47 -22.00 18.12
C ASP A 442 13.75 -22.10 16.62
N HIS A 443 15.02 -22.39 16.28
CA HIS A 443 15.49 -22.58 14.90
C HIS A 443 14.76 -23.70 14.13
N ALA A 444 14.07 -24.64 14.79
CA ALA A 444 13.29 -25.67 14.09
C ALA A 444 12.19 -25.08 13.21
N TRP A 445 11.76 -23.84 13.47
CA TRP A 445 10.79 -23.12 12.65
C TRP A 445 11.36 -22.60 11.32
N GLU A 446 12.68 -22.42 11.19
CA GLU A 446 13.32 -21.96 9.96
C GLU A 446 13.08 -22.95 8.81
N LEU A 447 13.35 -24.23 9.06
CA LEU A 447 13.08 -25.30 8.10
C LEU A 447 11.58 -25.44 7.81
N ALA A 448 10.72 -25.19 8.80
CA ALA A 448 9.28 -25.22 8.61
C ALA A 448 8.80 -24.09 7.69
N ALA A 449 9.33 -22.88 7.84
CA ALA A 449 9.05 -21.73 7.00
C ALA A 449 9.50 -21.95 5.55
N ALA A 450 10.70 -22.50 5.34
CA ALA A 450 11.19 -22.85 4.01
C ALA A 450 10.28 -23.88 3.30
N ARG A 451 9.83 -24.92 4.02
CA ARG A 451 8.94 -25.95 3.47
C ARG A 451 7.55 -25.40 3.16
N ALA A 452 6.96 -24.62 4.07
CA ALA A 452 5.65 -23.99 3.85
C ALA A 452 5.70 -23.00 2.66
N THR A 453 6.79 -22.25 2.53
CA THR A 453 7.05 -21.38 1.37
C THR A 453 7.13 -22.18 0.08
N ALA A 454 7.86 -23.31 0.06
CA ALA A 454 7.94 -24.13 -1.15
C ALA A 454 6.57 -24.72 -1.55
N GLU A 455 5.74 -25.09 -0.58
CA GLU A 455 4.41 -25.66 -0.80
C GLU A 455 3.40 -24.61 -1.30
N LEU A 456 3.33 -23.45 -0.64
CA LEU A 456 2.33 -22.41 -0.89
C LEU A 456 2.79 -21.25 -1.76
N GLY A 457 4.10 -21.10 -1.97
CA GLY A 457 4.78 -19.99 -2.67
C GLY A 457 4.37 -18.62 -2.17
N VAL A 458 3.97 -18.56 -0.90
CA VAL A 458 3.90 -17.35 -0.12
C VAL A 458 5.17 -17.38 0.73
N SER A 459 6.11 -16.48 0.44
CA SER A 459 7.38 -16.42 1.17
C SER A 459 7.16 -15.87 2.57
N ALA A 460 7.63 -16.62 3.57
CA ALA A 460 7.74 -16.19 4.95
C ALA A 460 9.22 -16.19 5.37
N ALA A 461 9.77 -15.00 5.63
CA ALA A 461 11.10 -14.87 6.22
C ALA A 461 11.09 -15.39 7.65
N PHE A 462 12.23 -15.87 8.13
CA PHE A 462 12.38 -16.33 9.52
C PHE A 462 13.26 -15.36 10.32
N THR A 463 12.77 -14.93 11.48
CA THR A 463 13.50 -14.11 12.43
C THR A 463 13.64 -14.88 13.74
N HIS A 464 14.89 -15.18 14.11
CA HIS A 464 15.22 -15.84 15.36
C HIS A 464 15.37 -14.82 16.50
N ILE A 465 14.82 -15.11 17.68
CA ILE A 465 14.96 -14.29 18.89
C ILE A 465 15.79 -15.04 19.94
N ASP A 466 16.95 -14.51 20.30
CA ASP A 466 17.88 -15.15 21.24
C ASP A 466 18.59 -14.16 22.17
N ALA A 467 19.47 -14.67 23.04
CA ALA A 467 20.26 -13.84 23.93
C ALA A 467 21.32 -12.98 23.21
N ALA A 468 21.68 -13.31 21.97
CA ALA A 468 22.58 -12.48 21.16
C ALA A 468 21.86 -11.22 20.64
N THR A 469 20.53 -11.28 20.58
CA THR A 469 19.63 -10.15 20.29
C THR A 469 19.66 -9.14 21.45
N ALA A 470 19.25 -9.57 22.65
CA ALA A 470 19.42 -8.78 23.87
C ALA A 470 19.35 -9.70 25.10
N PRO A 471 19.90 -9.30 26.26
CA PRO A 471 19.66 -10.02 27.51
C PRO A 471 18.15 -10.23 27.73
N ASP A 472 17.74 -11.46 28.01
CA ASP A 472 16.34 -11.88 28.21
C ASP A 472 15.37 -11.69 27.03
N ALA A 473 15.86 -11.41 25.81
CA ALA A 473 15.01 -11.17 24.64
C ALA A 473 14.02 -12.32 24.37
N ALA A 474 14.46 -13.57 24.49
CA ALA A 474 13.59 -14.74 24.31
C ALA A 474 12.47 -14.80 25.38
N ALA A 475 12.76 -14.42 26.62
CA ALA A 475 11.75 -14.38 27.68
C ALA A 475 10.75 -13.24 27.47
N GLN A 476 11.24 -12.04 27.13
CA GLN A 476 10.39 -10.89 26.80
C GLN A 476 9.51 -11.16 25.57
N PHE A 477 10.06 -11.78 24.53
CA PHE A 477 9.34 -12.22 23.36
C PHE A 477 8.20 -13.18 23.71
N ARG A 478 8.49 -14.22 24.49
CA ARG A 478 7.46 -15.17 24.93
C ARG A 478 6.33 -14.50 25.72
N ILE A 479 6.66 -13.55 26.60
CA ILE A 479 5.65 -12.78 27.35
C ILE A 479 4.81 -11.92 26.40
N ALA A 480 5.46 -11.10 25.57
CA ALA A 480 4.82 -10.14 24.68
C ALA A 480 3.91 -10.81 23.63
N TYR A 481 4.29 -12.00 23.14
CA TYR A 481 3.53 -12.77 22.15
C TYR A 481 2.67 -13.90 22.74
N GLY A 482 2.67 -14.05 24.07
CA GLY A 482 1.87 -15.05 24.79
C GLY A 482 2.22 -16.49 24.41
N LEU A 483 3.52 -16.79 24.29
CA LEU A 483 4.09 -18.05 23.83
C LEU A 483 4.79 -18.80 24.98
N GLY A 484 4.79 -20.13 24.90
CA GLY A 484 5.71 -21.00 25.63
C GLY A 484 7.01 -21.23 24.84
N PRO A 485 7.98 -21.95 25.44
CA PRO A 485 9.25 -22.27 24.78
C PRO A 485 9.05 -22.98 23.43
N GLY A 486 9.70 -22.49 22.37
CA GLY A 486 9.57 -23.02 21.00
C GLY A 486 8.26 -22.68 20.30
N GLY A 487 7.44 -21.80 20.88
CA GLY A 487 6.31 -21.20 20.18
C GLY A 487 6.75 -20.29 19.04
N ALA A 488 5.82 -19.90 18.18
CA ALA A 488 6.09 -18.99 17.07
C ALA A 488 4.90 -18.06 16.79
N ALA A 489 5.19 -16.91 16.20
CA ALA A 489 4.19 -15.96 15.71
C ALA A 489 4.43 -15.64 14.24
N LEU A 490 3.38 -15.70 13.43
CA LEU A 490 3.38 -15.30 12.03
C LEU A 490 2.85 -13.87 11.92
N ILE A 491 3.67 -13.00 11.35
CA ILE A 491 3.42 -11.57 11.20
C ILE A 491 3.15 -11.25 9.72
N ARG A 492 2.09 -10.49 9.48
CA ARG A 492 1.68 -9.99 8.17
C ARG A 492 2.65 -8.93 7.65
N PRO A 493 2.64 -8.67 6.34
CA PRO A 493 3.40 -7.56 5.76
C PRO A 493 3.09 -6.20 6.41
N ASP A 494 1.88 -5.98 6.93
CA ASP A 494 1.51 -4.75 7.62
C ASP A 494 1.86 -4.70 9.12
N GLY A 495 2.60 -5.70 9.64
CA GLY A 495 3.06 -5.75 11.02
C GLY A 495 1.99 -6.18 12.03
N TYR A 496 0.92 -6.83 11.56
CA TYR A 496 -0.11 -7.42 12.42
C TYR A 496 0.12 -8.92 12.60
N VAL A 497 -0.13 -9.45 13.79
CA VAL A 497 -0.07 -10.88 14.05
C VAL A 497 -1.19 -11.57 13.28
N ALA A 498 -0.86 -12.47 12.36
CA ALA A 498 -1.83 -13.29 11.64
C ALA A 498 -2.18 -14.56 12.39
N TRP A 499 -1.19 -15.18 13.04
CA TRP A 499 -1.33 -16.48 13.67
C TRP A 499 -0.23 -16.69 14.71
N ARG A 500 -0.47 -17.57 15.70
CA ARG A 500 0.57 -18.02 16.62
C ARG A 500 0.42 -19.49 17.00
N ALA A 501 1.55 -20.17 17.19
CA ALA A 501 1.64 -21.43 17.91
C ALA A 501 2.15 -21.16 19.33
N ARG A 502 1.27 -21.25 20.33
CA ARG A 502 1.67 -21.04 21.74
C ARG A 502 2.72 -22.05 22.21
N THR A 503 2.68 -23.27 21.70
CA THR A 503 3.69 -24.31 21.90
C THR A 503 3.98 -25.01 20.57
N PRO A 504 5.13 -25.68 20.41
CA PRO A 504 5.42 -26.44 19.20
C PRO A 504 4.31 -27.44 18.86
N PRO A 505 3.68 -27.36 17.68
CA PRO A 505 2.73 -28.36 17.24
C PRO A 505 3.46 -29.64 16.80
N THR A 506 2.72 -30.75 16.65
CA THR A 506 3.27 -32.02 16.14
C THR A 506 3.97 -31.87 14.80
N SER A 507 3.43 -31.05 13.90
CA SER A 507 4.06 -30.66 12.64
C SER A 507 4.06 -29.13 12.50
N ARG A 508 5.24 -28.53 12.69
CA ARG A 508 5.48 -27.09 12.50
C ARG A 508 5.14 -26.66 11.07
N THR A 509 5.60 -27.42 10.07
CA THR A 509 5.33 -27.14 8.66
C THR A 509 3.83 -27.16 8.36
N ALA A 510 3.09 -28.21 8.77
CA ALA A 510 1.66 -28.30 8.45
C ALA A 510 0.85 -27.17 9.12
N ALA A 511 1.16 -26.84 10.37
CA ALA A 511 0.52 -25.73 11.08
C ALA A 511 0.79 -24.38 10.40
N LEU A 512 2.04 -24.13 10.01
CA LEU A 512 2.42 -22.89 9.32
C LEU A 512 1.82 -22.79 7.91
N THR A 513 1.81 -23.89 7.14
CA THR A 513 1.13 -23.97 5.84
C THR A 513 -0.35 -23.59 6.00
N ALA A 514 -1.06 -24.20 6.95
CA ALA A 514 -2.48 -23.87 7.17
C ALA A 514 -2.69 -22.38 7.57
N ALA A 515 -1.81 -21.84 8.42
CA ALA A 515 -1.85 -20.45 8.85
C ALA A 515 -1.63 -19.48 7.67
N LEU A 516 -0.59 -19.69 6.86
CA LEU A 516 -0.31 -18.88 5.67
C LEU A 516 -1.42 -18.98 4.63
N GLN A 517 -1.93 -20.18 4.37
CA GLN A 517 -3.04 -20.37 3.43
C GLN A 517 -4.28 -19.58 3.85
N THR A 518 -4.60 -19.55 5.14
CA THR A 518 -5.74 -18.79 5.68
C THR A 518 -5.47 -17.29 5.63
N ALA A 519 -4.35 -16.84 6.22
CA ALA A 519 -4.08 -15.42 6.40
C ALA A 519 -3.75 -14.69 5.09
N ALA A 520 -3.10 -15.37 4.14
CA ALA A 520 -2.82 -14.81 2.82
C ALA A 520 -3.99 -14.99 1.85
N MET A 521 -5.11 -15.61 2.25
CA MET A 521 -6.11 -16.15 1.33
C MET A 521 -5.47 -16.94 0.18
N GLY A 522 -4.39 -17.66 0.51
CA GLY A 522 -3.56 -18.37 -0.45
C GLY A 522 -4.36 -19.46 -1.15
N PHE A 523 -3.95 -19.77 -2.37
CA PHE A 523 -4.51 -20.91 -3.06
C PHE A 523 -4.12 -22.22 -2.36
N SER A 524 -5.02 -23.20 -2.37
CA SER A 524 -4.68 -24.52 -1.85
C SER A 524 -3.50 -25.12 -2.63
N PRO A 525 -2.69 -25.99 -2.01
CA PRO A 525 -1.64 -26.73 -2.70
C PRO A 525 -2.16 -27.46 -3.95
N LEU A 526 -3.41 -27.97 -3.89
CA LEU A 526 -4.07 -28.62 -5.02
C LEU A 526 -4.38 -27.63 -6.16
N SER A 527 -4.99 -26.49 -5.84
CA SER A 527 -5.32 -25.45 -6.83
C SER A 527 -4.06 -24.92 -7.53
N ARG A 528 -2.97 -24.78 -6.77
CA ARG A 528 -1.67 -24.41 -7.32
C ARG A 528 -1.09 -25.49 -8.22
N ARG A 529 -1.15 -26.75 -7.78
CA ARG A 529 -0.69 -27.88 -8.60
C ARG A 529 -1.51 -27.98 -9.89
N LEU A 530 -2.82 -27.75 -9.82
CA LEU A 530 -3.69 -27.69 -10.99
C LEU A 530 -3.26 -26.58 -11.95
N ARG A 531 -3.12 -25.34 -11.47
CA ARG A 531 -2.63 -24.22 -12.31
C ARG A 531 -1.27 -24.49 -12.94
N ARG A 532 -0.33 -25.06 -12.17
CA ARG A 532 0.98 -25.45 -12.71
C ARG A 532 0.83 -26.48 -13.82
N LEU A 533 -0.08 -27.44 -13.69
CA LEU A 533 -0.36 -28.42 -14.75
C LEU A 533 -1.04 -27.78 -15.96
N GLU A 534 -1.98 -26.86 -15.75
CA GLU A 534 -2.63 -26.08 -16.81
C GLU A 534 -1.62 -25.21 -17.56
N ASP A 535 -0.66 -24.60 -16.87
CA ASP A 535 0.42 -23.83 -17.48
C ASP A 535 1.40 -24.70 -18.26
N ILE A 536 1.81 -25.84 -17.70
CA ILE A 536 2.62 -26.84 -18.41
C ILE A 536 1.89 -27.30 -19.68
N GLN A 537 0.58 -27.54 -19.60
CA GLN A 537 -0.23 -27.92 -20.74
C GLN A 537 -0.32 -26.78 -21.77
N ALA A 538 -0.56 -25.54 -21.34
CA ALA A 538 -0.66 -24.38 -22.22
C ALA A 538 0.66 -24.09 -22.95
N ILE A 539 1.80 -24.21 -22.26
CA ILE A 539 3.14 -24.12 -22.85
C ILE A 539 3.36 -25.28 -23.84
N THR A 540 2.95 -26.49 -23.48
CA THR A 540 3.06 -27.65 -24.36
C THR A 540 2.24 -27.48 -25.65
N ASP A 541 1.00 -27.00 -25.52
CA ASP A 541 0.12 -26.74 -26.65
C ASP A 541 0.67 -25.59 -27.52
N LEU A 542 1.24 -24.55 -26.90
CA LEU A 542 1.90 -23.45 -27.60
C LEU A 542 3.09 -23.94 -28.44
N THR A 543 3.97 -24.75 -27.86
CA THR A 543 5.13 -25.30 -28.57
C THR A 543 4.71 -26.30 -29.65
N ALA A 544 3.65 -27.08 -29.41
CA ALA A 544 3.07 -27.94 -30.43
C ALA A 544 2.49 -27.14 -31.60
N ARG A 545 1.82 -26.01 -31.35
CA ARG A 545 1.35 -25.10 -32.42
C ARG A 545 2.51 -24.49 -33.20
N TYR A 546 3.60 -24.12 -32.53
CA TYR A 546 4.81 -23.65 -33.20
C TYR A 546 5.43 -24.73 -34.09
N ALA A 547 5.58 -25.95 -33.56
CA ALA A 547 6.05 -27.11 -34.31
C ALA A 547 5.17 -27.39 -35.54
N ASP A 548 3.86 -27.33 -35.37
CA ASP A 548 2.90 -27.54 -36.44
C ASP A 548 3.04 -26.45 -37.51
N ALA A 549 3.16 -25.18 -37.12
CA ALA A 549 3.34 -24.06 -38.04
C ALA A 549 4.65 -24.14 -38.85
N THR A 550 5.68 -24.81 -38.33
CA THR A 550 7.00 -24.97 -38.98
C THR A 550 7.20 -26.32 -39.67
N ASN A 551 6.27 -27.27 -39.52
CA ASN A 551 6.31 -28.57 -40.19
C ASN A 551 6.05 -28.44 -41.70
N GLN A 552 6.76 -29.26 -42.51
CA GLN A 552 6.58 -29.36 -43.95
C GLN A 552 6.47 -30.84 -44.34
N TRP A 553 5.29 -31.35 -44.68
CA TRP A 553 5.12 -32.76 -45.06
C TRP A 553 3.80 -32.99 -45.82
N ASN A 554 3.75 -33.97 -46.72
CA ASN A 554 2.54 -34.34 -47.48
C ASN A 554 1.77 -33.15 -48.09
N GLY A 555 2.48 -32.17 -48.66
CA GLY A 555 1.88 -30.97 -49.27
C GLY A 555 1.56 -29.83 -48.28
N LYS A 556 1.72 -30.05 -46.97
CA LYS A 556 1.70 -29.00 -45.96
C LYS A 556 2.92 -28.08 -46.12
N LYS A 557 2.66 -26.77 -46.14
CA LYS A 557 3.67 -25.70 -46.11
C LYS A 557 3.66 -25.00 -44.74
N LEU A 558 4.66 -24.15 -44.51
CA LEU A 558 4.73 -23.26 -43.34
C LEU A 558 3.45 -22.43 -43.18
N THR A 559 2.95 -22.31 -41.95
CA THR A 559 1.79 -21.48 -41.60
C THR A 559 2.25 -20.11 -41.11
N LEU A 560 2.72 -19.26 -42.03
CA LEU A 560 3.39 -17.99 -41.68
C LEU A 560 2.50 -17.01 -40.91
N ASP A 561 1.20 -16.96 -41.21
CA ASP A 561 0.25 -16.06 -40.54
C ASP A 561 0.07 -16.39 -39.04
N ALA A 562 0.34 -17.63 -38.62
CA ALA A 562 0.25 -18.01 -37.22
C ALA A 562 1.45 -17.54 -36.40
N ILE A 563 2.62 -17.36 -37.04
CA ILE A 563 3.90 -17.11 -36.34
C ILE A 563 3.82 -15.85 -35.46
N PRO A 564 3.39 -14.66 -35.93
CA PRO A 564 3.35 -13.47 -35.09
C PRO A 564 2.50 -13.61 -33.82
N HIS A 565 1.50 -14.50 -33.82
CA HIS A 565 0.61 -14.73 -32.68
C HIS A 565 1.16 -15.72 -31.65
N LEU A 566 2.21 -16.48 -31.98
CA LEU A 566 2.83 -17.46 -31.08
C LEU A 566 3.98 -16.85 -30.27
N PHE A 567 4.54 -15.74 -30.72
CA PHE A 567 5.70 -15.07 -30.13
C PHE A 567 5.33 -13.76 -29.44
N VAL A 568 6.16 -13.29 -28.52
CA VAL A 568 6.13 -11.87 -28.10
C VAL A 568 6.76 -10.98 -29.17
N ALA A 569 6.47 -9.67 -29.14
CA ALA A 569 6.90 -8.74 -30.18
C ALA A 569 8.43 -8.71 -30.39
N ASP A 570 9.22 -8.81 -29.33
CA ASP A 570 10.68 -8.75 -29.32
C ASP A 570 11.37 -10.12 -29.26
N ALA A 571 10.65 -11.19 -29.64
CA ALA A 571 11.17 -12.56 -29.57
C ALA A 571 12.39 -12.80 -30.46
N SER A 572 13.19 -13.82 -30.14
CA SER A 572 14.33 -14.24 -30.98
C SER A 572 14.32 -15.73 -31.31
N VAL A 573 14.83 -16.07 -32.50
CA VAL A 573 14.98 -17.47 -32.96
C VAL A 573 16.40 -17.67 -33.47
N GLU A 574 17.06 -18.70 -32.95
CA GLU A 574 18.39 -19.16 -33.33
C GLU A 574 18.31 -20.58 -33.88
N ILE A 575 18.71 -20.74 -35.15
CA ILE A 575 18.76 -22.03 -35.85
C ILE A 575 20.22 -22.30 -36.25
N PRO A 576 20.77 -23.50 -36.01
CA PRO A 576 22.13 -23.85 -36.43
C PRO A 576 22.36 -23.58 -37.91
N GLY A 577 23.44 -22.84 -38.22
CA GLY A 577 23.81 -22.50 -39.59
C GLY A 577 23.10 -21.29 -40.19
N SER A 578 22.26 -20.57 -39.42
CA SER A 578 21.61 -19.32 -39.84
C SER A 578 21.88 -18.18 -38.83
N PRO A 579 21.87 -16.89 -39.27
CA PRO A 579 21.86 -15.76 -38.34
C PRO A 579 20.64 -15.80 -37.41
N ALA A 580 20.78 -15.24 -36.21
CA ALA A 580 19.64 -15.08 -35.30
C ALA A 580 18.63 -14.07 -35.85
N THR A 581 17.34 -14.41 -35.83
CA THR A 581 16.26 -13.51 -36.24
C THR A 581 15.63 -12.88 -35.00
N HIS A 582 15.40 -11.56 -35.04
CA HIS A 582 14.81 -10.80 -33.93
C HIS A 582 13.51 -10.12 -34.34
N GLY A 583 12.46 -10.31 -33.53
CA GLY A 583 11.12 -9.77 -33.71
C GLY A 583 10.15 -10.75 -34.36
N ALA A 584 8.94 -10.86 -33.83
CA ALA A 584 7.92 -11.84 -34.28
C ALA A 584 7.59 -11.74 -35.78
N ALA A 585 7.51 -10.51 -36.32
CA ALA A 585 7.25 -10.28 -37.74
C ALA A 585 8.45 -10.64 -38.65
N ALA A 586 9.68 -10.41 -38.17
CA ALA A 586 10.90 -10.78 -38.88
C ALA A 586 11.03 -12.31 -38.95
N ILE A 587 10.74 -13.02 -37.85
CA ILE A 587 10.74 -14.48 -37.78
C ILE A 587 9.82 -15.06 -38.86
N ALA A 588 8.59 -14.53 -39.01
CA ALA A 588 7.65 -14.99 -40.05
C ALA A 588 8.16 -14.73 -41.48
N THR A 589 8.91 -13.64 -41.69
CA THR A 589 9.41 -13.23 -43.01
C THR A 589 10.65 -14.02 -43.43
N GLU A 590 11.54 -14.34 -42.49
CA GLU A 590 12.82 -15.00 -42.76
C GLU A 590 12.73 -16.53 -42.80
N LEU A 591 11.74 -17.11 -42.11
CA LEU A 591 11.56 -18.57 -42.02
C LEU A 591 11.57 -19.30 -43.38
N PRO A 592 10.89 -18.79 -44.43
CA PRO A 592 10.90 -19.44 -45.75
C PRO A 592 12.31 -19.51 -46.37
N ALA A 593 13.12 -18.46 -46.19
CA ALA A 593 14.49 -18.44 -46.69
C ALA A 593 15.40 -19.36 -45.87
N ALA A 594 15.27 -19.34 -44.54
CA ALA A 594 16.05 -20.18 -43.62
C ALA A 594 15.75 -21.69 -43.78
N THR A 595 14.58 -22.04 -44.31
CA THR A 595 14.15 -23.45 -44.51
C THR A 595 14.04 -23.84 -45.99
N ALA A 596 14.59 -23.05 -46.91
CA ALA A 596 14.45 -23.28 -48.36
C ALA A 596 15.01 -24.64 -48.83
N ALA A 597 16.03 -25.16 -48.15
CA ALA A 597 16.62 -26.48 -48.43
C ALA A 597 15.77 -27.66 -47.92
N VAL A 598 14.75 -27.40 -47.10
CA VAL A 598 13.94 -28.41 -46.42
C VAL A 598 12.70 -28.73 -47.26
N SER A 599 12.69 -29.91 -47.89
CA SER A 599 11.54 -30.39 -48.68
C SER A 599 10.57 -31.25 -47.88
N PHE A 600 11.02 -31.77 -46.73
CA PHE A 600 10.21 -32.45 -45.73
C PHE A 600 10.81 -32.21 -44.35
N ALA A 601 9.99 -31.93 -43.35
CA ALA A 601 10.34 -31.90 -41.95
C ALA A 601 9.11 -32.21 -41.09
N MET A 602 9.24 -33.18 -40.20
CA MET A 602 8.26 -33.49 -39.17
C MET A 602 8.95 -33.50 -37.81
N HIS A 603 8.62 -32.51 -36.99
CA HIS A 603 9.13 -32.37 -35.63
C HIS A 603 8.25 -33.17 -34.66
N THR A 604 8.83 -34.18 -34.01
CA THR A 604 8.18 -34.96 -32.93
C THR A 604 8.86 -34.65 -31.61
N PHE A 605 8.11 -34.08 -30.67
CA PHE A 605 8.62 -33.78 -29.32
C PHE A 605 8.39 -34.96 -28.38
N LEU A 606 9.43 -35.41 -27.70
CA LEU A 606 9.43 -36.66 -26.94
C LEU A 606 9.14 -36.43 -25.45
N ASN A 607 9.82 -35.46 -24.82
CA ASN A 607 9.56 -35.10 -23.43
C ASN A 607 10.15 -33.71 -23.14
N PRO A 608 9.36 -32.75 -22.63
CA PRO A 608 9.89 -31.44 -22.25
C PRO A 608 10.21 -31.37 -20.75
N ALA A 609 11.36 -30.80 -20.42
CA ALA A 609 11.65 -30.33 -19.06
C ALA A 609 11.20 -28.87 -18.95
N ILE A 610 9.99 -28.65 -18.41
CA ILE A 610 9.40 -27.31 -18.27
C ILE A 610 9.54 -26.83 -16.82
N THR A 611 10.15 -25.66 -16.65
CA THR A 611 10.22 -24.94 -15.37
C THR A 611 9.47 -23.63 -15.51
N ILE A 612 8.56 -23.35 -14.57
CA ILE A 612 7.75 -22.12 -14.53
C ILE A 612 8.18 -21.31 -13.33
N ASP A 613 8.40 -20.02 -13.52
CA ASP A 613 8.71 -19.03 -12.51
C ASP A 613 7.89 -17.76 -12.74
N GLY A 614 6.75 -17.66 -12.07
CA GLY A 614 5.79 -16.56 -12.26
C GLY A 614 5.28 -16.49 -13.70
N ASP A 615 5.57 -15.37 -14.36
CA ASP A 615 5.21 -15.10 -15.77
C ASP A 615 6.32 -15.47 -16.76
N ALA A 616 7.42 -16.05 -16.28
CA ALA A 616 8.46 -16.61 -17.12
C ALA A 616 8.44 -18.14 -17.05
N ALA A 617 8.79 -18.80 -18.15
CA ALA A 617 9.06 -20.22 -18.14
C ALA A 617 10.21 -20.58 -19.07
N THR A 618 10.88 -21.69 -18.74
CA THR A 618 11.89 -22.32 -19.59
C THR A 618 11.42 -23.72 -19.95
N GLY A 619 11.72 -24.16 -21.16
CA GLY A 619 11.43 -25.51 -21.63
C GLY A 619 12.60 -26.04 -22.42
N THR A 620 13.19 -27.15 -22.00
CA THR A 620 14.13 -27.91 -22.82
C THR A 620 13.37 -29.06 -23.48
N TRP A 621 13.35 -29.04 -24.81
CA TRP A 621 12.55 -29.93 -25.63
C TRP A 621 13.43 -30.93 -26.36
N LEU A 622 13.33 -32.20 -26.00
CA LEU A 622 13.94 -33.27 -26.80
C LEU A 622 13.05 -33.57 -28.00
N MET A 623 13.65 -33.52 -29.19
CA MET A 623 12.91 -33.67 -30.43
C MET A 623 13.57 -34.69 -31.37
N TRP A 624 12.73 -35.43 -32.06
CA TRP A 624 13.10 -36.27 -33.18
C TRP A 624 12.56 -35.62 -34.46
N VAL A 625 13.46 -35.30 -35.37
CA VAL A 625 13.14 -34.60 -36.62
C VAL A 625 13.44 -35.54 -37.77
N ALA A 626 12.40 -36.03 -38.43
CA ALA A 626 12.53 -36.68 -39.72
C ALA A 626 12.52 -35.58 -40.79
N SER A 627 13.54 -35.52 -41.64
CA SER A 627 13.68 -34.45 -42.62
C SER A 627 14.27 -34.92 -43.95
N ILE A 628 13.97 -34.16 -45.01
CA ILE A 628 14.66 -34.24 -46.29
C ILE A 628 15.23 -32.85 -46.59
N ILE A 629 16.54 -32.70 -46.43
CA ILE A 629 17.28 -31.45 -46.59
C ILE A 629 18.24 -31.63 -47.75
N ASP A 630 18.17 -30.78 -48.79
CA ASP A 630 19.00 -30.91 -50.01
C ASP A 630 18.95 -32.31 -50.65
N ASN A 631 17.76 -32.93 -50.67
CA ASN A 631 17.49 -34.31 -51.09
C ASN A 631 18.13 -35.41 -50.23
N ASP A 632 18.83 -35.08 -49.15
CA ASP A 632 19.35 -36.05 -48.18
C ASP A 632 18.24 -36.44 -47.18
N ARG A 633 17.93 -37.74 -47.11
CA ARG A 633 16.90 -38.27 -46.22
C ARG A 633 17.55 -38.65 -44.90
N GLY A 634 17.14 -37.98 -43.82
CA GLY A 634 17.73 -38.22 -42.52
C GLY A 634 16.73 -38.10 -41.39
N ALA A 635 17.10 -38.67 -40.25
CA ALA A 635 16.43 -38.39 -38.99
C ALA A 635 17.46 -37.87 -37.99
N ALA A 636 17.14 -36.82 -37.24
CA ALA A 636 18.02 -36.26 -36.23
C ALA A 636 17.34 -36.26 -34.87
N TYR A 637 18.08 -36.63 -33.83
CA TYR A 637 17.74 -36.32 -32.45
C TYR A 637 18.35 -34.96 -32.13
N LEU A 638 17.51 -33.96 -31.87
CA LEU A 638 17.90 -32.60 -31.53
C LEU A 638 17.34 -32.22 -30.15
N SER A 639 17.79 -31.07 -29.66
CA SER A 639 17.15 -30.41 -28.53
C SER A 639 16.88 -28.95 -28.85
N ALA A 640 15.81 -28.39 -28.29
CA ALA A 640 15.51 -26.97 -28.40
C ALA A 640 15.28 -26.38 -27.01
N ASP A 641 16.02 -25.33 -26.68
CA ASP A 641 15.81 -24.55 -25.48
C ASP A 641 14.92 -23.38 -25.81
N LEU A 642 13.74 -23.34 -25.19
CA LEU A 642 12.75 -22.30 -25.38
C LEU A 642 12.53 -21.55 -24.08
N THR A 643 12.36 -20.23 -24.17
CA THR A 643 11.84 -19.42 -23.08
C THR A 643 10.46 -18.87 -23.45
N TYR A 644 9.63 -18.67 -22.44
CA TYR A 644 8.24 -18.25 -22.58
C TYR A 644 7.94 -17.10 -21.63
N THR A 645 7.04 -16.24 -22.08
CA THR A 645 6.54 -15.10 -21.31
C THR A 645 5.01 -15.17 -21.29
N ARG A 646 4.40 -15.06 -20.11
CA ARG A 646 2.95 -14.96 -19.98
C ARG A 646 2.51 -13.54 -20.32
N THR A 647 1.53 -13.43 -21.20
CA THR A 647 0.88 -12.17 -21.56
C THR A 647 -0.58 -12.20 -21.10
N PRO A 648 -1.31 -11.08 -21.11
CA PRO A 648 -2.76 -11.08 -20.85
C PRO A 648 -3.54 -12.03 -21.78
N ALA A 649 -3.02 -12.30 -22.98
CA ALA A 649 -3.60 -13.23 -23.94
C ALA A 649 -3.05 -14.68 -23.82
N GLY A 650 -2.40 -15.02 -22.70
CA GLY A 650 -1.78 -16.32 -22.41
C GLY A 650 -0.28 -16.38 -22.70
N TRP A 651 0.29 -17.58 -22.58
CA TRP A 651 1.72 -17.82 -22.83
C TRP A 651 2.13 -17.54 -24.28
N ARG A 652 3.32 -16.96 -24.47
CA ARG A 652 3.96 -16.69 -25.77
C ARG A 652 5.44 -17.10 -25.74
N ILE A 653 6.00 -17.44 -26.89
CA ILE A 653 7.40 -17.82 -27.03
C ILE A 653 8.26 -16.54 -27.04
N GLN A 654 9.28 -16.49 -26.18
CA GLN A 654 10.24 -15.40 -26.09
C GLN A 654 11.52 -15.73 -26.86
N THR A 655 12.09 -16.90 -26.65
CA THR A 655 13.27 -17.35 -27.39
C THR A 655 13.14 -18.80 -27.83
N VAL A 656 13.73 -19.11 -28.97
CA VAL A 656 13.95 -20.48 -29.46
C VAL A 656 15.41 -20.62 -29.82
N SER A 657 16.13 -21.56 -29.20
CA SER A 657 17.49 -21.91 -29.57
C SER A 657 17.57 -23.39 -29.86
N ILE A 658 17.72 -23.75 -31.14
CA ILE A 658 17.87 -25.15 -31.56
C ILE A 658 19.34 -25.55 -31.41
N ARG A 659 19.59 -26.70 -30.79
CA ARG A 659 20.93 -27.27 -30.61
C ARG A 659 21.13 -28.44 -31.57
N ASP A 660 22.32 -28.50 -32.16
CA ASP A 660 22.74 -29.66 -32.96
C ASP A 660 22.75 -30.93 -32.10
N GLY A 661 22.41 -32.06 -32.72
CA GLY A 661 22.36 -33.36 -32.07
C GLY A 661 22.70 -34.51 -33.01
N MET A 662 22.36 -35.73 -32.62
CA MET A 662 22.79 -36.94 -33.32
C MET A 662 21.98 -37.15 -34.61
N ARG A 663 22.65 -37.11 -35.77
CA ARG A 663 22.06 -37.47 -37.07
C ARG A 663 22.15 -38.98 -37.30
N LEU A 664 21.03 -39.58 -37.71
CA LEU A 664 20.90 -40.95 -38.16
C LEU A 664 20.73 -40.93 -39.68
N SER A 665 21.67 -41.54 -40.41
CA SER A 665 21.54 -41.69 -41.87
C SER A 665 20.52 -42.78 -42.18
N ALA A 666 19.54 -42.49 -43.04
CA ALA A 666 18.77 -43.56 -43.69
C ALA A 666 19.68 -44.18 -44.76
N ARG A 667 20.20 -45.39 -44.50
CA ARG A 667 20.85 -46.17 -45.57
C ARG A 667 19.82 -46.67 -46.57
#